data_AF-A0A1N7RY73-F1
#
_entry.id   AF-A0A1N7RY73-F1
#
_cell.length_a   1.000
_cell.length_b   1.000
_cell.length_c   1.000
_cell.angle_alpha   90.00
_cell.angle_beta   90.00
_cell.angle_gamma   90.00
#
_symmetry.space_group_name_H-M   'P 1'
#
loop_
_entity.id
_entity.type
_entity.pdbx_description
1 polymer ?
#
loop_
_entity_poly.entity_id
_entity_poly.type
_entity_poly.pdbx_seq_one_letter_code
_entity_poly.pdbx_strand_id
1 'polypeptide(L)'
;MFTTDFLSLRSMSKAKKNKQRGGKQSHPLPSLLQDLLQRSNAGANGGQPARKLELALEDFAMSGGLLGTSVPDYQGFSIWLNQLASSDPAMQLVFNRTANGGDFSSITVSVLEEMRKLGRKYRDALESHRGDAGIKQLRIFNKLKLITHILNSSPRGTDFAAAMEREVPAVLDEHLSMSTQADLRLRLFAATQRKEWRTAFKIIGALKEEAHHPGELEFLEAMALFHSDDLNKCISYASKVGPNHIDYRAAKALQLECLAYCGRVAQLVELVEEVGASTISPMFFRYLGQLLALNAPDPENALKDMNDRAIAMKWQLSTISNESDPFFIGFNRHSCAVALRFAEWLEAHDVAMNLSRDNEQDDNLAPDSMASRLQLALCAFDPDFAVTLVSAPRGQRYIPIVKRLMNVGYESQLADYAQALETQWRLGGIVPFVDNIARMLPMLRGEPVPAALVGLTQTAYVEAASRKLPAETAIMSALSSSGIDCSTTLTKDVQHNRMISVLSPMSKLSYTWAESALEAAEQSDSFEGDAGMIALGFFRILEHELNDLLIAPFRSSPSVQMEIEVLWARVGEALSNEDTSLSKKVADKRKKAHVFWTQLIERLVPVLEGKLSGLELGSLRIFLGKASSISGDDLEVKQYFASKLCSNLNSAGRAALMNGDIAKFIEQSAVEKFRNPPAHSRFVSLATARKCKDHVDRCLAGLAQWRISPQSH
;
A
#
# COMPACT_ATOMS: atom_id res chain seq x y z
N MET A 1 23.73 8.09 -17.59
CA MET A 1 23.30 6.67 -17.58
C MET A 1 21.86 6.51 -17.08
N PHE A 2 21.22 7.57 -16.56
CA PHE A 2 19.78 7.68 -16.36
C PHE A 2 19.06 8.79 -17.16
N THR A 3 19.76 9.59 -17.96
CA THR A 3 19.13 10.44 -18.99
C THR A 3 20.11 10.74 -20.12
N THR A 4 19.68 10.47 -21.35
CA THR A 4 19.87 11.31 -22.55
C THR A 4 18.77 10.84 -23.52
N ASP A 5 17.82 11.72 -23.82
CA ASP A 5 16.62 11.55 -24.68
C ASP A 5 15.28 11.21 -23.98
N PHE A 6 14.85 12.03 -23.02
CA PHE A 6 13.52 11.92 -22.38
C PHE A 6 12.47 12.95 -22.87
N LEU A 7 12.72 13.67 -23.97
CA LEU A 7 11.74 14.60 -24.58
C LEU A 7 11.25 14.20 -25.99
N SER A 8 11.38 12.94 -26.40
CA SER A 8 10.68 12.45 -27.60
C SER A 8 10.21 11.01 -27.46
N LEU A 9 8.96 10.82 -27.01
CA LEU A 9 8.18 9.60 -27.22
C LEU A 9 7.77 9.45 -28.70
N ARG A 10 8.73 9.49 -29.62
CA ARG A 10 8.56 9.14 -31.03
C ARG A 10 9.81 8.43 -31.53
N SER A 11 9.63 7.20 -31.97
CA SER A 11 10.62 6.29 -32.55
C SER A 11 11.52 5.57 -31.52
N MET A 12 11.34 4.26 -31.38
CA MET A 12 12.21 3.29 -32.04
C MET A 12 11.75 1.86 -31.75
N SER A 13 11.64 1.06 -32.82
CA SER A 13 11.44 -0.39 -32.79
C SER A 13 12.53 -1.05 -33.63
N LYS A 14 12.95 -2.26 -33.22
CA LYS A 14 13.93 -3.19 -33.84
C LYS A 14 15.40 -2.87 -33.47
N ALA A 15 16.27 -3.80 -33.07
CA ALA A 15 16.52 -5.12 -33.67
C ALA A 15 17.26 -6.13 -32.75
N LYS A 16 17.53 -7.31 -33.34
CA LYS A 16 17.88 -8.65 -32.84
C LYS A 16 19.34 -8.91 -32.38
N LYS A 17 19.43 -9.89 -31.46
CA LYS A 17 20.37 -11.03 -31.28
C LYS A 17 21.67 -11.09 -32.11
N ASN A 18 22.80 -11.36 -31.44
CA ASN A 18 23.73 -12.43 -31.85
C ASN A 18 24.61 -12.98 -30.71
N LYS A 19 25.14 -14.19 -30.92
CA LYS A 19 25.59 -15.20 -29.95
C LYS A 19 27.12 -15.49 -30.09
N GLN A 20 27.69 -16.17 -29.08
CA GLN A 20 28.87 -17.09 -29.11
C GLN A 20 30.30 -16.47 -29.21
N ARG A 21 31.43 -17.04 -28.72
CA ARG A 21 31.82 -18.22 -27.89
C ARG A 21 33.36 -18.16 -27.58
N GLY A 22 33.83 -18.94 -26.60
CA GLY A 22 35.22 -19.45 -26.44
C GLY A 22 35.88 -19.01 -25.11
N GLY A 23 36.40 -19.84 -24.19
CA GLY A 23 37.18 -21.11 -24.24
C GLY A 23 38.66 -20.77 -23.97
N LYS A 24 39.36 -21.15 -22.89
CA LYS A 24 39.83 -22.51 -22.49
C LYS A 24 40.54 -22.48 -21.10
N GLN A 25 40.72 -23.70 -20.58
CA GLN A 25 41.16 -24.19 -19.26
C GLN A 25 42.69 -24.13 -18.97
N SER A 26 43.05 -24.25 -17.70
CA SER A 26 44.15 -25.10 -17.20
C SER A 26 43.85 -25.67 -15.79
N HIS A 27 44.26 -26.91 -15.54
CA HIS A 27 43.99 -27.82 -14.39
C HIS A 27 45.34 -28.24 -13.73
N PRO A 28 45.41 -29.11 -12.68
CA PRO A 28 44.76 -29.07 -11.35
C PRO A 28 45.68 -29.59 -10.19
N LEU A 29 45.18 -29.57 -8.94
CA LEU A 29 45.43 -30.54 -7.85
C LEU A 29 44.62 -30.11 -6.59
N PRO A 30 44.07 -31.01 -5.73
CA PRO A 30 43.55 -32.37 -5.91
C PRO A 30 42.00 -32.39 -5.98
N SER A 31 41.47 -33.25 -6.84
CA SER A 31 40.10 -33.24 -7.35
C SER A 31 38.97 -33.54 -6.35
N LEU A 32 39.25 -34.07 -5.15
CA LEU A 32 38.18 -34.51 -4.25
C LEU A 32 37.47 -33.33 -3.55
N LEU A 33 38.21 -32.30 -3.14
CA LEU A 33 37.67 -31.11 -2.48
C LEU A 33 36.98 -30.16 -3.48
N GLN A 34 37.51 -30.12 -4.70
CA GLN A 34 36.99 -29.30 -5.79
C GLN A 34 35.71 -29.91 -6.40
N ASP A 35 35.62 -31.24 -6.50
CA ASP A 35 34.38 -31.93 -6.87
C ASP A 35 33.30 -31.79 -5.81
N LEU A 36 33.64 -31.75 -4.52
CA LEU A 36 32.68 -31.51 -3.43
C LEU A 36 32.13 -30.07 -3.46
N LEU A 37 32.99 -29.06 -3.66
CA LEU A 37 32.57 -27.65 -3.80
C LEU A 37 31.80 -27.39 -5.11
N GLN A 38 32.11 -28.10 -6.19
CA GLN A 38 31.35 -27.98 -7.44
C GLN A 38 30.00 -28.69 -7.38
N ARG A 39 29.87 -29.81 -6.64
CA ARG A 39 28.58 -30.50 -6.46
C ARG A 39 27.62 -29.75 -5.52
N SER A 40 28.11 -28.94 -4.57
CA SER A 40 27.26 -28.07 -3.75
C SER A 40 26.85 -26.77 -4.46
N ASN A 41 27.68 -26.27 -5.39
CA ASN A 41 27.46 -25.02 -6.13
C ASN A 41 26.78 -25.22 -7.49
N ALA A 42 26.85 -26.40 -8.10
CA ALA A 42 26.17 -26.72 -9.35
C ALA A 42 24.73 -27.17 -9.08
N GLY A 43 23.87 -26.20 -8.80
CA GLY A 43 22.43 -26.39 -8.72
C GLY A 43 21.71 -25.06 -8.77
N ALA A 44 21.35 -24.63 -9.99
CA ALA A 44 20.40 -23.56 -10.27
C ALA A 44 18.95 -23.94 -9.89
N ASN A 45 18.79 -24.61 -8.76
CA ASN A 45 17.51 -24.82 -8.10
C ASN A 45 17.66 -24.20 -6.71
N GLY A 46 16.73 -23.32 -6.34
CA GLY A 46 16.53 -22.82 -4.99
C GLY A 46 16.19 -23.96 -4.02
N GLY A 47 17.14 -24.87 -3.81
CA GLY A 47 17.04 -25.90 -2.79
C GLY A 47 17.12 -25.22 -1.43
N GLN A 48 16.09 -25.43 -0.61
CA GLN A 48 15.99 -24.94 0.77
C GLN A 48 17.34 -25.07 1.51
N PRO A 49 17.76 -24.06 2.31
CA PRO A 49 18.98 -24.10 3.13
C PRO A 49 19.14 -25.41 3.92
N ALA A 50 18.01 -25.96 4.40
CA ALA A 50 17.90 -27.25 5.05
C ALA A 50 18.50 -28.41 4.24
N ARG A 51 18.30 -28.45 2.92
CA ARG A 51 18.78 -29.53 2.04
C ARG A 51 20.28 -29.43 1.79
N LYS A 52 20.82 -28.23 1.63
CA LYS A 52 22.28 -28.01 1.52
C LYS A 52 22.99 -28.42 2.81
N LEU A 53 22.41 -28.05 3.95
CA LEU A 53 22.91 -28.40 5.27
C LEU A 53 22.81 -29.90 5.55
N GLU A 54 21.70 -30.55 5.16
CA GLU A 54 21.49 -31.99 5.31
C GLU A 54 22.48 -32.81 4.46
N LEU A 55 22.78 -32.35 3.24
CA LEU A 55 23.81 -32.94 2.37
C LEU A 55 25.22 -32.78 2.97
N ALA A 56 25.56 -31.59 3.47
CA ALA A 56 26.84 -31.38 4.15
C ALA A 56 26.97 -32.28 5.40
N LEU A 57 25.91 -32.40 6.20
CA LEU A 57 25.87 -33.31 7.34
C LEU A 57 26.05 -34.78 6.91
N GLU A 58 25.60 -35.18 5.72
CA GLU A 58 25.86 -36.51 5.17
C GLU A 58 27.32 -36.74 4.83
N ASP A 59 27.94 -35.75 4.20
CA ASP A 59 29.35 -35.81 3.82
C ASP A 59 30.25 -35.86 5.07
N PHE A 60 30.06 -34.93 6.01
CA PHE A 60 30.90 -34.81 7.21
C PHE A 60 30.65 -35.88 8.27
N ALA A 61 29.46 -36.49 8.31
CA ALA A 61 29.18 -37.60 9.23
C ALA A 61 29.98 -38.87 8.90
N MET A 62 30.57 -38.94 7.70
CA MET A 62 31.29 -40.10 7.17
C MET A 62 32.75 -39.79 6.77
N SER A 63 33.16 -38.52 6.71
CA SER A 63 34.41 -38.11 6.04
C SER A 63 35.67 -38.01 6.92
N GLY A 64 35.66 -38.20 8.25
CA GLY A 64 36.90 -38.03 9.03
C GLY A 64 37.02 -38.68 10.40
N GLY A 65 37.82 -39.74 10.41
CA GLY A 65 38.58 -40.30 11.52
C GLY A 65 39.39 -41.50 10.99
N LEU A 66 40.65 -41.70 11.41
CA LEU A 66 41.53 -42.82 11.03
C LEU A 66 40.73 -44.11 10.81
N LEU A 67 40.93 -44.76 9.65
CA LEU A 67 40.31 -46.03 9.22
C LEU A 67 40.05 -46.94 10.43
N GLY A 68 38.80 -46.94 10.91
CA GLY A 68 38.36 -47.77 12.03
C GLY A 68 37.70 -47.06 13.21
N THR A 69 37.69 -45.73 13.29
CA THR A 69 36.98 -44.99 14.36
C THR A 69 35.76 -44.24 13.82
N SER A 70 34.57 -44.54 14.36
CA SER A 70 33.29 -43.93 13.99
C SER A 70 33.13 -42.52 14.58
N VAL A 71 34.08 -41.63 14.27
CA VAL A 71 34.10 -40.24 14.74
C VAL A 71 33.87 -39.33 13.53
N PRO A 72 32.98 -38.33 13.62
CA PRO A 72 32.78 -37.34 12.56
C PRO A 72 33.94 -36.35 12.39
N ASP A 73 34.08 -35.76 11.20
CA ASP A 73 35.06 -34.69 10.93
C ASP A 73 34.57 -33.34 11.47
N TYR A 74 34.73 -33.13 12.78
CA TYR A 74 34.32 -31.89 13.44
C TYR A 74 35.04 -30.66 12.90
N GLN A 75 36.35 -30.75 12.64
CA GLN A 75 37.17 -29.62 12.22
C GLN A 75 36.84 -29.21 10.77
N GLY A 76 36.72 -30.17 9.86
CA GLY A 76 36.28 -29.91 8.49
C GLY A 76 34.88 -29.32 8.44
N PHE A 77 33.96 -29.81 9.28
CA PHE A 77 32.60 -29.28 9.37
C PHE A 77 32.57 -27.83 9.88
N SER A 78 33.36 -27.48 10.89
CA SER A 78 33.49 -26.09 11.38
C SER A 78 34.09 -25.16 10.33
N ILE A 79 35.11 -25.61 9.59
CA ILE A 79 35.72 -24.82 8.50
C ILE A 79 34.73 -24.60 7.37
N TRP A 80 34.00 -25.65 6.95
CA TRP A 80 32.96 -25.55 5.94
C TRP A 80 31.84 -24.60 6.35
N LEU A 81 31.40 -24.67 7.61
CA LEU A 81 30.36 -23.77 8.14
C LEU A 81 30.83 -22.31 8.13
N ASN A 82 32.07 -22.06 8.55
CA ASN A 82 32.68 -20.73 8.51
C ASN A 82 32.84 -20.24 7.06
N GLN A 83 33.15 -21.13 6.13
CA GLN A 83 33.22 -20.83 4.70
C GLN A 83 31.84 -20.54 4.11
N LEU A 84 30.81 -21.31 4.45
CA LEU A 84 29.42 -21.05 4.05
C LEU A 84 28.95 -19.67 4.55
N ALA A 85 29.33 -19.30 5.78
CA ALA A 85 29.07 -17.99 6.35
C ALA A 85 29.90 -16.86 5.70
N SER A 86 31.00 -17.17 5.00
CA SER A 86 31.91 -16.18 4.40
C SER A 86 31.95 -16.17 2.86
N SER A 87 31.30 -17.10 2.16
CA SER A 87 31.39 -17.27 0.69
C SER A 87 30.16 -16.80 -0.10
N ASP A 88 29.26 -16.02 0.51
CA ASP A 88 27.97 -15.63 -0.09
C ASP A 88 27.98 -14.18 -0.66
N PRO A 89 27.00 -13.77 -1.50
CA PRO A 89 26.72 -12.39 -1.92
C PRO A 89 26.53 -11.38 -0.76
N ALA A 90 26.60 -11.86 0.49
CA ALA A 90 26.62 -11.14 1.76
C ALA A 90 27.67 -10.01 1.89
N MET A 91 28.52 -9.80 0.89
CA MET A 91 29.33 -8.58 0.76
C MET A 91 28.49 -7.33 0.45
N GLN A 92 27.23 -7.48 0.02
CA GLN A 92 26.35 -6.35 -0.28
C GLN A 92 25.51 -5.92 0.93
N LEU A 93 25.37 -4.60 1.12
CA LEU A 93 24.44 -3.96 2.05
C LEU A 93 23.01 -4.30 1.61
N VAL A 94 22.37 -5.24 2.30
CA VAL A 94 20.98 -5.61 2.08
C VAL A 94 20.25 -5.54 3.42
N PHE A 95 19.39 -4.54 3.58
CA PHE A 95 18.47 -4.45 4.71
C PHE A 95 17.07 -4.90 4.26
N ASN A 96 16.57 -6.02 4.78
CA ASN A 96 15.26 -6.53 4.42
C ASN A 96 14.21 -6.13 5.45
N ARG A 97 13.41 -5.10 5.18
CA ARG A 97 12.30 -4.65 6.05
C ARG A 97 11.27 -5.72 6.42
N THR A 98 11.14 -6.76 5.61
CA THR A 98 10.11 -7.80 5.74
C THR A 98 10.61 -9.07 6.38
N ALA A 99 11.91 -9.14 6.69
CA ALA A 99 12.44 -10.20 7.53
C ALA A 99 11.71 -10.11 8.88
N ASN A 100 11.08 -11.20 9.31
CA ASN A 100 10.64 -11.27 10.71
C ASN A 100 11.91 -11.09 11.56
N GLY A 101 11.81 -10.62 12.81
CA GLY A 101 12.99 -10.47 13.67
C GLY A 101 13.88 -11.74 13.78
N GLY A 102 13.34 -12.92 13.43
CA GLY A 102 14.10 -14.18 13.27
C GLY A 102 14.82 -14.40 11.93
N ASP A 103 14.46 -13.71 10.85
CA ASP A 103 15.10 -13.77 9.52
C ASP A 103 16.31 -12.82 9.41
N PHE A 104 16.45 -11.86 10.32
CA PHE A 104 17.65 -10.99 10.46
C PHE A 104 18.82 -11.67 11.15
N SER A 105 18.58 -12.89 11.57
CA SER A 105 19.58 -13.72 12.13
C SER A 105 20.62 -13.94 11.03
N SER A 106 21.88 -13.53 11.27
CA SER A 106 22.98 -13.71 10.32
C SER A 106 22.88 -15.09 9.67
N ILE A 107 23.39 -15.32 8.45
CA ILE A 107 23.40 -16.67 7.83
C ILE A 107 23.77 -17.75 8.87
N THR A 108 24.68 -17.43 9.79
CA THR A 108 24.97 -18.19 11.01
C THR A 108 23.73 -18.58 11.82
N VAL A 109 22.87 -17.66 12.25
CA VAL A 109 21.69 -17.97 13.06
C VAL A 109 20.57 -18.67 12.25
N SER A 110 20.37 -18.35 10.97
CA SER A 110 19.44 -19.10 10.10
C SER A 110 19.92 -20.55 9.91
N VAL A 111 21.23 -20.73 9.68
CA VAL A 111 21.86 -22.05 9.63
C VAL A 111 21.78 -22.75 10.99
N LEU A 112 21.94 -22.04 12.12
CA LEU A 112 21.76 -22.61 13.47
C LEU A 112 20.30 -23.05 13.70
N GLU A 113 19.31 -22.31 13.21
CA GLU A 113 17.90 -22.66 13.30
C GLU A 113 17.58 -23.93 12.48
N GLU A 114 18.08 -24.01 11.24
CA GLU A 114 17.95 -25.20 10.40
C GLU A 114 18.72 -26.40 10.96
N MET A 115 19.93 -26.17 11.49
CA MET A 115 20.69 -27.18 12.23
C MET A 115 19.89 -27.71 13.41
N ARG A 116 19.13 -26.85 14.10
CA ARG A 116 18.27 -27.26 15.21
C ARG A 116 17.04 -28.04 14.74
N LYS A 117 16.36 -27.63 13.67
CA LYS A 117 15.24 -28.38 13.06
C LYS A 117 15.70 -29.79 12.67
N LEU A 118 16.86 -29.89 12.03
CA LEU A 118 17.50 -31.16 11.71
C LEU A 118 17.92 -31.93 12.96
N GLY A 119 18.42 -31.25 13.99
CA GLY A 119 18.77 -31.84 15.29
C GLY A 119 17.58 -32.51 15.97
N ARG A 120 16.41 -31.86 15.98
CA ARG A 120 15.14 -32.44 16.46
C ARG A 120 14.73 -33.64 15.62
N LYS A 121 14.68 -33.48 14.29
CA LYS A 121 14.40 -34.57 13.33
C LYS A 121 15.25 -35.81 13.59
N TYR A 122 16.55 -35.65 13.85
CA TYR A 122 17.46 -36.76 14.12
C TYR A 122 17.33 -37.33 15.54
N ARG A 123 17.02 -36.51 16.55
CA ARG A 123 16.72 -36.98 17.91
C ARG A 123 15.46 -37.83 17.92
N ASP A 124 14.38 -37.33 17.33
CA ASP A 124 13.11 -38.06 17.22
C ASP A 124 13.28 -39.36 16.45
N ALA A 125 14.09 -39.35 15.38
CA ALA A 125 14.40 -40.55 14.61
C ALA A 125 15.18 -41.60 15.43
N LEU A 126 16.10 -41.19 16.31
CA LEU A 126 16.83 -42.12 17.20
C LEU A 126 15.94 -42.67 18.31
N GLU A 127 15.06 -41.84 18.88
CA GLU A 127 14.11 -42.26 19.91
C GLU A 127 13.07 -43.25 19.37
N SER A 128 12.66 -43.08 18.11
CA SER A 128 11.68 -43.94 17.43
C SER A 128 12.22 -45.33 17.04
N HIS A 129 13.54 -45.55 17.07
CA HIS A 129 14.18 -46.80 16.64
C HIS A 129 14.95 -47.53 17.76
N ARG A 130 14.51 -47.42 19.02
CA ARG A 130 15.10 -48.16 20.16
C ARG A 130 15.10 -49.68 19.89
N GLY A 131 16.21 -50.23 19.39
CA GLY A 131 16.40 -51.68 19.28
C GLY A 131 17.31 -52.21 18.18
N ASP A 132 17.57 -51.47 17.09
CA ASP A 132 18.29 -52.02 15.93
C ASP A 132 19.56 -51.22 15.57
N ALA A 133 20.69 -51.55 16.20
CA ALA A 133 21.98 -50.86 16.09
C ALA A 133 22.69 -51.04 14.72
N GLY A 134 22.01 -50.67 13.63
CA GLY A 134 22.53 -50.71 12.28
C GLY A 134 23.30 -49.46 11.86
N ILE A 135 24.04 -49.57 10.75
CA ILE A 135 24.83 -48.49 10.09
C ILE A 135 24.00 -47.21 9.89
N LYS A 136 22.68 -47.34 9.68
CA LYS A 136 21.75 -46.21 9.53
C LYS A 136 21.58 -45.39 10.80
N GLN A 137 21.52 -46.02 11.98
CA GLN A 137 21.43 -45.31 13.26
C GLN A 137 22.73 -44.61 13.62
N LEU A 138 23.87 -45.26 13.35
CA LEU A 138 25.20 -44.67 13.55
C LEU A 138 25.37 -43.39 12.71
N ARG A 139 24.85 -43.38 11.48
CA ARG A 139 24.83 -42.17 10.63
C ARG A 139 23.98 -41.05 11.22
N ILE A 140 22.77 -41.36 11.69
CA ILE A 140 21.88 -40.37 12.33
C ILE A 140 22.54 -39.80 13.60
N PHE A 141 23.16 -40.67 14.40
CA PHE A 141 23.90 -40.29 15.61
C PHE A 141 25.11 -39.40 15.32
N ASN A 142 25.87 -39.69 14.26
CA ASN A 142 27.02 -38.88 13.83
C ASN A 142 26.59 -37.50 13.29
N LYS A 143 25.48 -37.42 12.56
CA LYS A 143 24.87 -36.14 12.15
C LYS A 143 24.43 -35.31 13.37
N LEU A 144 23.78 -35.95 14.35
CA LEU A 144 23.38 -35.29 15.59
C LEU A 144 24.59 -34.80 16.40
N LYS A 145 25.70 -35.57 16.42
CA LYS A 145 26.96 -35.16 17.06
C LYS A 145 27.58 -33.91 16.42
N LEU A 146 27.59 -33.80 15.10
CA LEU A 146 28.08 -32.62 14.38
C LEU A 146 27.24 -31.38 14.69
N ILE A 147 25.91 -31.51 14.68
CA ILE A 147 24.98 -30.44 15.07
C ILE A 147 25.22 -30.01 16.52
N THR A 148 25.34 -30.97 17.43
CA THR A 148 25.55 -30.71 18.86
C THR A 148 26.90 -30.05 19.12
N HIS A 149 27.94 -30.41 18.37
CA HIS A 149 29.26 -29.81 18.47
C HIS A 149 29.23 -28.30 18.16
N ILE A 150 28.55 -27.90 17.09
CA ILE A 150 28.43 -26.48 16.68
C ILE A 150 27.50 -25.70 17.62
N LEU A 151 26.39 -26.30 18.07
CA LEU A 151 25.48 -25.63 19.00
C LEU A 151 26.12 -25.43 20.39
N ASN A 152 26.99 -26.35 20.82
CA ASN A 152 27.66 -26.29 22.12
C ASN A 152 29.03 -25.60 22.09
N SER A 153 29.53 -25.17 20.93
CA SER A 153 30.83 -24.49 20.83
C SER A 153 30.81 -23.03 21.31
N SER A 154 29.63 -22.47 21.63
CA SER A 154 29.48 -21.12 22.18
C SER A 154 28.41 -21.08 23.30
N PRO A 155 28.73 -20.58 24.51
CA PRO A 155 27.75 -20.38 25.59
C PRO A 155 26.54 -19.52 25.16
N ARG A 156 26.77 -18.58 24.24
CA ARG A 156 25.71 -17.72 23.69
C ARG A 156 24.78 -18.48 22.73
N GLY A 157 25.33 -19.45 21.99
CA GLY A 157 24.56 -20.33 21.09
C GLY A 157 23.67 -21.28 21.86
N THR A 158 24.16 -21.83 22.99
CA THR A 158 23.37 -22.69 23.88
C THR A 158 22.24 -21.92 24.56
N ASP A 159 22.48 -20.68 25.02
CA ASP A 159 21.46 -19.85 25.66
C ASP A 159 20.38 -19.40 24.67
N PHE A 160 20.77 -19.00 23.46
CA PHE A 160 19.82 -18.65 22.40
C PHE A 160 19.00 -19.86 21.95
N ALA A 161 19.63 -21.03 21.85
CA ALA A 161 18.92 -22.27 21.58
C ALA A 161 17.91 -22.56 22.70
N ALA A 162 18.29 -22.50 23.97
CA ALA A 162 17.35 -22.74 25.07
C ALA A 162 16.17 -21.75 25.08
N ALA A 163 16.40 -20.46 24.80
CA ALA A 163 15.36 -19.44 24.74
C ALA A 163 14.36 -19.67 23.59
N MET A 164 14.84 -20.05 22.41
CA MET A 164 14.01 -20.36 21.23
C MET A 164 13.11 -21.60 21.41
N GLU A 165 13.34 -22.40 22.45
CA GLU A 165 12.49 -23.56 22.81
C GLU A 165 11.31 -23.16 23.69
N ARG A 166 11.31 -21.93 24.22
CA ARG A 166 10.24 -21.38 25.06
C ARG A 166 9.24 -20.63 24.19
N GLU A 167 7.96 -20.76 24.54
CA GLU A 167 6.93 -19.93 23.91
C GLU A 167 7.16 -18.46 24.26
N VAL A 168 7.06 -17.60 23.24
CA VAL A 168 7.14 -16.15 23.42
C VAL A 168 5.88 -15.70 24.19
N PRO A 169 6.02 -15.03 25.34
CA PRO A 169 4.87 -14.60 26.14
C PRO A 169 3.90 -13.71 25.35
N ALA A 170 2.63 -13.73 25.77
CA ALA A 170 1.63 -12.79 25.27
C ALA A 170 1.98 -11.34 25.67
N VAL A 171 2.36 -11.12 26.93
CA VAL A 171 2.82 -9.82 27.45
C VAL A 171 4.36 -9.79 27.46
N LEU A 172 4.95 -8.90 26.67
CA LEU A 172 6.38 -8.95 26.37
C LEU A 172 7.26 -8.23 27.41
N ASP A 173 6.73 -7.24 28.14
CA ASP A 173 7.47 -6.42 29.12
C ASP A 173 7.31 -6.87 30.58
N GLU A 174 6.70 -8.03 30.83
CA GLU A 174 6.62 -8.60 32.18
C GLU A 174 7.93 -9.28 32.62
N HIS A 175 8.33 -9.03 33.87
CA HIS A 175 9.49 -9.67 34.51
C HIS A 175 10.81 -9.55 33.73
N LEU A 176 11.06 -8.39 33.09
CA LEU A 176 12.29 -8.13 32.32
C LEU A 176 13.57 -8.40 33.13
N SER A 177 13.58 -8.04 34.42
CA SER A 177 14.73 -8.23 35.31
C SER A 177 15.07 -9.71 35.60
N MET A 178 14.12 -10.62 35.41
CA MET A 178 14.30 -12.07 35.64
C MET A 178 14.53 -12.85 34.34
N SER A 179 14.45 -12.18 33.18
CA SER A 179 14.61 -12.80 31.87
C SER A 179 16.08 -12.95 31.49
N THR A 180 16.42 -14.03 30.78
CA THR A 180 17.77 -14.16 30.22
C THR A 180 17.97 -13.18 29.05
N GLN A 181 19.21 -12.86 28.72
CA GLN A 181 19.51 -11.95 27.59
C GLN A 181 19.04 -12.53 26.24
N ALA A 182 19.01 -13.85 26.11
CA ALA A 182 18.43 -14.53 24.95
C ALA A 182 16.90 -14.40 24.91
N ASP A 183 16.20 -14.57 26.04
CA ASP A 183 14.75 -14.38 26.13
C ASP A 183 14.37 -12.93 25.80
N LEU A 184 15.13 -11.95 26.30
CA LEU A 184 14.93 -10.53 26.01
C LEU A 184 15.07 -10.23 24.52
N ARG A 185 16.06 -10.82 23.83
CA ARG A 185 16.21 -10.66 22.36
C ARG A 185 15.00 -11.21 21.59
N LEU A 186 14.49 -12.39 21.96
CA LEU A 186 13.28 -12.94 21.32
C LEU A 186 12.05 -12.07 21.55
N ARG A 187 11.89 -11.55 22.77
CA ARG A 187 10.80 -10.61 23.10
C ARG A 187 10.95 -9.28 22.36
N LEU A 188 12.18 -8.79 22.17
CA LEU A 188 12.44 -7.59 21.38
C LEU A 188 11.97 -7.78 19.93
N PHE A 189 12.36 -8.88 19.29
CA PHE A 189 11.93 -9.19 17.94
C PHE A 189 10.41 -9.36 17.83
N ALA A 190 9.79 -10.00 18.82
CA ALA A 190 8.33 -10.11 18.88
C ALA A 190 7.67 -8.74 19.08
N ALA A 191 8.22 -7.87 19.92
CA ALA A 191 7.70 -6.51 20.14
C ALA A 191 7.79 -5.68 18.86
N THR A 192 8.91 -5.76 18.15
CA THR A 192 9.09 -5.10 16.85
C THR A 192 8.09 -5.62 15.82
N GLN A 193 7.88 -6.94 15.74
CA GLN A 193 6.93 -7.56 14.83
C GLN A 193 5.48 -7.17 15.14
N ARG A 194 5.12 -7.07 16.44
CA ARG A 194 3.80 -6.65 16.91
C ARG A 194 3.62 -5.12 16.91
N LYS A 195 4.64 -4.36 16.51
CA LYS A 195 4.65 -2.88 16.54
C LYS A 195 4.44 -2.27 17.93
N GLU A 196 4.85 -2.99 18.98
CA GLU A 196 4.79 -2.54 20.37
C GLU A 196 6.04 -1.72 20.74
N TRP A 197 6.20 -0.54 20.16
CA TRP A 197 7.47 0.23 20.23
C TRP A 197 7.89 0.58 21.65
N ARG A 198 6.93 0.97 22.51
CA ARG A 198 7.21 1.25 23.92
C ARG A 198 7.75 0.02 24.65
N THR A 199 7.21 -1.16 24.35
CA THR A 199 7.69 -2.44 24.87
C THR A 199 9.09 -2.75 24.35
N ALA A 200 9.34 -2.55 23.05
CA ALA A 200 10.65 -2.76 22.44
C ALA A 200 11.75 -1.92 23.13
N PHE A 201 11.50 -0.62 23.39
CA PHE A 201 12.47 0.23 24.08
C PHE A 201 12.68 -0.14 25.56
N LYS A 202 11.64 -0.60 26.27
CA LYS A 202 11.80 -1.15 27.63
C LYS A 202 12.69 -2.39 27.64
N ILE A 203 12.51 -3.26 26.64
CA ILE A 203 13.31 -4.49 26.49
C ILE A 203 14.75 -4.14 26.15
N ILE A 204 15.00 -3.20 25.23
CA ILE A 204 16.35 -2.70 24.90
C ILE A 204 17.05 -2.17 26.16
N GLY A 205 16.35 -1.39 26.98
CA GLY A 205 16.91 -0.87 28.24
C GLY A 205 17.21 -1.94 29.30
N ALA A 206 16.72 -3.17 29.13
CA ALA A 206 17.03 -4.32 29.99
C ALA A 206 18.16 -5.23 29.43
N LEU A 207 18.58 -5.00 28.18
CA LEU A 207 19.73 -5.69 27.59
C LEU A 207 21.03 -5.14 28.17
N LYS A 208 21.99 -6.04 28.40
CA LYS A 208 23.30 -5.72 28.99
C LYS A 208 24.38 -5.69 27.91
N GLU A 209 25.22 -4.66 27.90
CA GLU A 209 26.26 -4.48 26.88
C GLU A 209 27.25 -5.65 26.85
N GLU A 210 27.66 -6.14 28.02
CA GLU A 210 28.58 -7.27 28.17
C GLU A 210 28.06 -8.61 27.63
N ALA A 211 26.75 -8.72 27.37
CA ALA A 211 26.11 -9.93 26.84
C ALA A 211 25.96 -9.94 25.31
N HIS A 212 26.42 -8.89 24.64
CA HIS A 212 26.27 -8.67 23.20
C HIS A 212 27.62 -8.46 22.51
N HIS A 213 27.67 -8.60 21.19
CA HIS A 213 28.87 -8.26 20.44
C HIS A 213 29.05 -6.73 20.41
N PRO A 214 30.29 -6.22 20.32
CA PRO A 214 30.50 -4.79 20.15
C PRO A 214 29.69 -4.24 18.96
N GLY A 215 28.90 -3.18 19.19
CA GLY A 215 28.03 -2.57 18.18
C GLY A 215 26.63 -3.17 18.03
N GLU A 216 26.35 -4.32 18.65
CA GLU A 216 25.07 -5.01 18.47
C GLU A 216 23.91 -4.29 19.17
N LEU A 217 24.14 -3.72 20.36
CA LEU A 217 23.10 -2.95 21.04
C LEU A 217 22.76 -1.66 20.28
N GLU A 218 23.78 -0.95 19.77
CA GLU A 218 23.57 0.23 18.95
C GLU A 218 22.80 -0.09 17.67
N PHE A 219 23.06 -1.24 17.06
CA PHE A 219 22.31 -1.72 15.90
C PHE A 219 20.85 -2.07 16.27
N LEU A 220 20.61 -2.80 17.36
CA LEU A 220 19.26 -3.16 17.81
C LEU A 220 18.44 -1.91 18.16
N GLU A 221 19.06 -0.91 18.78
CA GLU A 221 18.42 0.38 19.07
C GLU A 221 18.14 1.19 17.80
N ALA A 222 19.09 1.23 16.85
CA ALA A 222 18.86 1.85 15.55
C ALA A 222 17.70 1.18 14.79
N MET A 223 17.63 -0.16 14.80
CA MET A 223 16.53 -0.92 14.18
C MET A 223 15.17 -0.59 14.81
N ALA A 224 15.09 -0.53 16.14
CA ALA A 224 13.86 -0.15 16.82
C ALA A 224 13.44 1.30 16.49
N LEU A 225 14.40 2.23 16.45
CA LEU A 225 14.17 3.64 16.08
C LEU A 225 13.71 3.79 14.63
N PHE A 226 14.25 2.99 13.71
CA PHE A 226 13.78 2.95 12.32
C PHE A 226 12.32 2.51 12.23
N HIS A 227 11.95 1.44 12.92
CA HIS A 227 10.59 0.93 12.90
C HIS A 227 9.58 1.83 13.64
N SER A 228 10.05 2.64 14.61
CA SER A 228 9.24 3.66 15.28
C SER A 228 9.25 5.03 14.58
N ASP A 229 9.80 5.11 13.36
CA ASP A 229 9.87 6.33 12.54
C ASP A 229 10.72 7.49 13.11
N ASP A 230 11.62 7.21 14.07
CA ASP A 230 12.61 8.20 14.56
C ASP A 230 13.92 8.10 13.76
N LEU A 231 13.82 8.49 12.49
CA LEU A 231 14.89 8.30 11.49
C LEU A 231 16.18 9.05 11.85
N ASN A 232 16.07 10.21 12.50
CA ASN A 232 17.24 11.01 12.91
C ASN A 232 18.05 10.33 13.99
N LYS A 233 17.39 9.81 15.03
CA LYS A 233 18.09 9.04 16.06
C LYS A 233 18.59 7.72 15.49
N CYS A 234 17.84 7.07 14.61
CA CYS A 234 18.32 5.87 13.91
C CYS A 234 19.67 6.13 13.20
N ILE A 235 19.79 7.21 12.42
CA ILE A 235 21.07 7.60 11.77
C ILE A 235 22.18 7.75 12.81
N SER A 236 21.90 8.41 13.94
CA SER A 236 22.89 8.64 15.00
C SER A 236 23.33 7.37 15.73
N TYR A 237 22.48 6.36 15.85
CA TYR A 237 22.83 5.08 16.50
C TYR A 237 23.51 4.13 15.52
N ALA A 238 23.03 4.06 14.28
CA ALA A 238 23.63 3.27 13.22
C ALA A 238 25.08 3.72 12.93
N SER A 239 25.38 5.03 13.02
CA SER A 239 26.73 5.56 12.80
C SER A 239 27.75 5.17 13.88
N LYS A 240 27.30 4.75 15.08
CA LYS A 240 28.18 4.31 16.17
C LYS A 240 28.74 2.91 15.95
N VAL A 241 28.13 2.12 15.06
CA VAL A 241 28.59 0.75 14.75
C VAL A 241 29.87 0.83 13.93
N GLY A 242 30.99 0.35 14.49
CA GLY A 242 32.31 0.41 13.87
C GLY A 242 32.51 -0.61 12.73
N PRO A 243 33.46 -0.37 11.81
CA PRO A 243 33.69 -1.20 10.61
C PRO A 243 34.09 -2.65 10.90
N ASN A 244 34.62 -2.92 12.10
CA ASN A 244 35.03 -4.25 12.54
C ASN A 244 33.92 -5.01 13.27
N HIS A 245 32.74 -4.40 13.47
CA HIS A 245 31.61 -5.01 14.17
C HIS A 245 30.78 -5.89 13.22
N ILE A 246 30.18 -6.94 13.76
CA ILE A 246 29.41 -7.92 12.97
C ILE A 246 28.19 -7.28 12.28
N ASP A 247 27.58 -6.28 12.90
CA ASP A 247 26.36 -5.61 12.43
C ASP A 247 26.63 -4.36 11.58
N TYR A 248 27.92 -4.04 11.32
CA TYR A 248 28.31 -2.83 10.59
C TYR A 248 27.56 -2.65 9.26
N ARG A 249 27.45 -3.73 8.49
CA ARG A 249 26.77 -3.71 7.19
C ARG A 249 25.28 -3.43 7.34
N ALA A 250 24.60 -4.11 8.25
CA ALA A 250 23.18 -3.88 8.48
C ALA A 250 22.92 -2.45 8.98
N ALA A 251 23.77 -1.95 9.88
CA ALA A 251 23.71 -0.56 10.36
C ALA A 251 23.91 0.47 9.23
N LYS A 252 24.88 0.26 8.33
CA LYS A 252 25.12 1.17 7.21
C LYS A 252 24.00 1.14 6.17
N ALA A 253 23.42 -0.03 5.91
CA ALA A 253 22.24 -0.15 5.06
C ALA A 253 21.04 0.62 5.63
N LEU A 254 20.80 0.48 6.94
CA LEU A 254 19.77 1.22 7.67
C LEU A 254 20.01 2.74 7.64
N GLN A 255 21.26 3.16 7.82
CA GLN A 255 21.67 4.56 7.76
C GLN A 255 21.41 5.17 6.37
N LEU A 256 21.82 4.48 5.30
CA LEU A 256 21.56 4.91 3.91
C LEU A 256 20.07 5.06 3.63
N GLU A 257 19.27 4.10 4.10
CA GLU A 257 17.81 4.11 3.91
C GLU A 257 17.13 5.25 4.67
N CYS A 258 17.56 5.53 5.91
CA CYS A 258 17.08 6.68 6.68
C CYS A 258 17.47 8.01 6.02
N LEU A 259 18.68 8.12 5.50
CA LEU A 259 19.14 9.32 4.79
C LEU A 259 18.31 9.56 3.53
N ALA A 260 17.95 8.49 2.80
CA ALA A 260 17.09 8.57 1.63
C ALA A 260 15.67 9.05 2.01
N TYR A 261 15.12 8.53 3.12
CA TYR A 261 13.82 8.98 3.63
C TYR A 261 13.80 10.42 4.10
N CYS A 262 14.86 10.86 4.76
CA CYS A 262 15.00 12.24 5.20
C CYS A 262 15.36 13.19 4.04
N GLY A 263 15.51 12.69 2.80
CA GLY A 263 15.89 13.50 1.65
C GLY A 263 17.30 14.10 1.73
N ARG A 264 18.21 13.52 2.54
CA ARG A 264 19.55 14.04 2.80
C ARG A 264 20.57 13.57 1.77
N VAL A 265 20.45 14.09 0.56
CA VAL A 265 21.26 13.70 -0.62
C VAL A 265 22.76 13.72 -0.34
N ALA A 266 23.30 14.84 0.16
CA ALA A 266 24.74 15.00 0.37
C ALA A 266 25.33 13.95 1.34
N GLN A 267 24.69 13.76 2.50
CA GLN A 267 25.11 12.77 3.50
C GLN A 267 24.98 11.33 2.98
N LEU A 268 23.95 11.05 2.18
CA LEU A 268 23.79 9.74 1.55
C LEU A 268 24.94 9.47 0.58
N VAL A 269 25.27 10.45 -0.28
CA VAL A 269 26.37 10.34 -1.25
C VAL A 269 27.71 10.12 -0.54
N GLU A 270 28.00 10.89 0.52
CA GLU A 270 29.21 10.71 1.33
C GLU A 270 29.29 9.29 1.92
N LEU A 271 28.18 8.77 2.46
CA LEU A 271 28.14 7.43 3.04
C LEU A 271 28.27 6.33 1.98
N VAL A 272 27.70 6.53 0.79
CA VAL A 272 27.86 5.64 -0.36
C VAL A 272 29.33 5.57 -0.78
N GLU A 273 30.05 6.68 -0.76
CA GLU A 273 31.50 6.73 -1.03
C GLU A 273 32.33 6.06 0.07
N GLU A 274 31.98 6.28 1.35
CA GLU A 274 32.62 5.65 2.51
C GLU A 274 32.54 4.13 2.45
N VAL A 275 31.36 3.57 2.11
CA VAL A 275 31.13 2.12 2.10
C VAL A 275 31.64 1.45 0.81
N GLY A 276 31.64 2.19 -0.30
CA GLY A 276 32.23 1.77 -1.57
C GLY A 276 31.33 0.88 -2.45
N ALA A 277 31.60 0.93 -3.76
CA ALA A 277 30.79 0.32 -4.82
C ALA A 277 30.68 -1.21 -4.78
N SER A 278 31.70 -1.90 -4.23
CA SER A 278 31.70 -3.37 -4.10
C SER A 278 30.72 -3.87 -3.04
N THR A 279 30.33 -2.98 -2.13
CA THR A 279 29.55 -3.31 -0.93
C THR A 279 28.08 -2.94 -1.12
N ILE A 280 27.69 -2.28 -2.20
CA ILE A 280 26.30 -1.84 -2.42
C ILE A 280 25.71 -2.63 -3.59
N SER A 281 24.56 -3.27 -3.35
CA SER A 281 23.79 -3.88 -4.43
C SER A 281 23.30 -2.80 -5.41
N PRO A 282 23.47 -2.98 -6.73
CA PRO A 282 22.86 -2.10 -7.73
C PRO A 282 21.34 -1.94 -7.54
N MET A 283 20.63 -3.01 -7.18
CA MET A 283 19.18 -2.94 -6.92
C MET A 283 18.86 -2.18 -5.63
N PHE A 284 19.68 -2.32 -4.58
CA PHE A 284 19.55 -1.51 -3.37
C PHE A 284 19.80 -0.03 -3.65
N PHE A 285 20.77 0.31 -4.50
CA PHE A 285 21.02 1.69 -4.91
C PHE A 285 19.87 2.31 -5.70
N ARG A 286 19.27 1.56 -6.65
CA ARG A 286 18.05 2.02 -7.36
C ARG A 286 16.90 2.27 -6.40
N TYR A 287 16.74 1.39 -5.41
CA TYR A 287 15.74 1.54 -4.37
C TYR A 287 15.95 2.82 -3.54
N LEU A 288 17.19 3.11 -3.11
CA LEU A 288 17.52 4.38 -2.45
C LEU A 288 17.23 5.59 -3.35
N GLY A 289 17.48 5.46 -4.66
CA GLY A 289 17.15 6.46 -5.65
C GLY A 289 15.65 6.74 -5.77
N GLN A 290 14.81 5.70 -5.75
CA GLN A 290 13.35 5.85 -5.72
C GLN A 290 12.92 6.59 -4.43
N LEU A 291 13.49 6.25 -3.28
CA LEU A 291 13.21 6.96 -2.03
C LEU A 291 13.64 8.44 -2.09
N LEU A 292 14.81 8.75 -2.65
CA LEU A 292 15.27 10.14 -2.80
C LEU A 292 14.37 10.95 -3.74
N ALA A 293 13.94 10.38 -4.88
CA ALA A 293 13.00 11.05 -5.77
C ALA A 293 11.69 11.45 -5.05
N LEU A 294 11.26 10.63 -4.08
CA LEU A 294 10.03 10.89 -3.31
C LEU A 294 10.24 11.92 -2.20
N ASN A 295 11.40 11.96 -1.55
CA ASN A 295 11.59 12.71 -0.30
C ASN A 295 12.60 13.88 -0.37
N ALA A 296 13.44 13.96 -1.40
CA ALA A 296 14.44 15.03 -1.50
C ALA A 296 13.78 16.39 -1.77
N PRO A 297 14.27 17.50 -1.20
CA PRO A 297 13.75 18.84 -1.51
C PRO A 297 13.79 19.14 -3.01
N ASP A 298 14.86 18.72 -3.68
CA ASP A 298 15.05 18.84 -5.12
C ASP A 298 15.32 17.44 -5.72
N PRO A 299 14.27 16.77 -6.24
CA PRO A 299 14.38 15.39 -6.67
C PRO A 299 15.18 15.25 -7.97
N GLU A 300 15.13 16.23 -8.88
CA GLU A 300 15.90 16.18 -10.14
C GLU A 300 17.40 16.25 -9.88
N ASN A 301 17.84 17.18 -9.04
CA ASN A 301 19.25 17.27 -8.65
C ASN A 301 19.70 16.05 -7.84
N ALA A 302 18.85 15.52 -6.95
CA ALA A 302 19.14 14.29 -6.22
C ALA A 302 19.40 13.10 -7.16
N LEU A 303 18.59 12.96 -8.21
CA LEU A 303 18.76 11.90 -9.22
C LEU A 303 20.02 12.09 -10.06
N LYS A 304 20.34 13.34 -10.40
CA LYS A 304 21.57 13.66 -11.11
C LYS A 304 22.79 13.25 -10.29
N ASP A 305 22.83 13.63 -9.01
CA ASP A 305 23.92 13.26 -8.10
C ASP A 305 24.06 11.73 -7.99
N MET A 306 22.94 11.01 -7.82
CA MET A 306 22.94 9.55 -7.79
C MET A 306 23.46 8.92 -9.09
N ASN A 307 23.06 9.46 -10.25
CA ASN A 307 23.53 8.99 -11.55
C ASN A 307 25.04 9.25 -11.73
N ASP A 308 25.54 10.42 -11.33
CA ASP A 308 26.95 10.77 -11.44
C ASP A 308 27.81 9.84 -10.57
N ARG A 309 27.32 9.48 -9.38
CA ARG A 309 27.97 8.48 -8.52
C ARG A 309 27.93 7.07 -9.09
N ALA A 310 26.80 6.63 -9.65
CA ALA A 310 26.73 5.33 -10.32
C ALA A 310 27.76 5.20 -11.47
N ILE A 311 27.97 6.29 -12.23
CA ILE A 311 28.98 6.37 -13.30
C ILE A 311 30.40 6.31 -12.70
N ALA A 312 30.68 7.09 -11.65
CA ALA A 312 31.98 7.08 -10.96
C ALA A 312 32.31 5.70 -10.39
N MET A 313 31.29 4.97 -9.91
CA MET A 313 31.39 3.59 -9.40
C MET A 313 31.49 2.53 -10.50
N LYS A 314 31.46 2.92 -11.78
CA LYS A 314 31.56 2.04 -12.97
C LYS A 314 30.47 0.95 -13.02
N TRP A 315 29.29 1.19 -12.44
CA TRP A 315 28.18 0.26 -12.57
C TRP A 315 27.65 0.26 -14.01
N GLN A 316 27.75 -0.88 -14.69
CA GLN A 316 27.27 -1.04 -16.07
C GLN A 316 25.76 -1.33 -16.11
N LEU A 317 25.05 -0.89 -17.14
CA LEU A 317 23.61 -1.16 -17.38
C LEU A 317 23.23 -2.65 -17.30
N SER A 318 24.13 -3.56 -17.69
CA SER A 318 23.93 -5.02 -17.63
C SER A 318 23.92 -5.59 -16.20
N THR A 319 24.59 -4.93 -15.25
CA THR A 319 24.60 -5.27 -13.81
C THR A 319 23.37 -4.75 -13.07
N ILE A 320 22.63 -3.81 -13.66
CA ILE A 320 21.58 -3.02 -12.99
C ILE A 320 20.18 -3.65 -13.15
N SER A 321 20.01 -4.65 -14.03
CA SER A 321 18.72 -5.28 -14.37
C SER A 321 18.68 -6.78 -14.06
N ASN A 322 19.50 -7.23 -13.11
CA ASN A 322 19.66 -8.65 -12.87
C ASN A 322 18.65 -9.15 -11.82
N GLU A 323 17.69 -9.98 -12.25
CA GLU A 323 16.79 -10.70 -11.34
C GLU A 323 17.56 -11.60 -10.35
N SER A 324 18.85 -11.89 -10.63
CA SER A 324 19.75 -12.61 -9.72
C SER A 324 20.41 -11.73 -8.64
N ASP A 325 20.11 -10.43 -8.58
CA ASP A 325 20.60 -9.55 -7.50
C ASP A 325 19.88 -9.88 -6.18
N PRO A 326 20.60 -10.01 -5.05
CA PRO A 326 20.00 -10.38 -3.77
C PRO A 326 18.95 -9.37 -3.25
N PHE A 327 19.00 -8.10 -3.68
CA PHE A 327 18.01 -7.08 -3.30
C PHE A 327 16.88 -6.92 -4.33
N PHE A 328 16.88 -7.70 -5.41
CA PHE A 328 15.90 -7.53 -6.49
C PHE A 328 14.44 -7.59 -5.98
N ILE A 329 14.12 -8.54 -5.09
CA ILE A 329 12.77 -8.69 -4.53
C ILE A 329 12.34 -7.42 -3.76
N GLY A 330 13.24 -6.89 -2.92
CA GLY A 330 12.98 -5.67 -2.14
C GLY A 330 12.72 -4.46 -3.03
N PHE A 331 13.56 -4.26 -4.05
CA PHE A 331 13.33 -3.23 -5.06
C PHE A 331 12.01 -3.45 -5.81
N ASN A 332 11.72 -4.69 -6.26
CA ASN A 332 10.54 -4.98 -7.07
C ASN A 332 9.25 -4.65 -6.31
N ARG A 333 9.16 -5.03 -5.03
CA ARG A 333 8.04 -4.68 -4.15
C ARG A 333 7.88 -3.17 -4.00
N HIS A 334 8.98 -2.46 -3.76
CA HIS A 334 8.93 -1.01 -3.62
C HIS A 334 8.52 -0.33 -4.94
N SER A 335 9.10 -0.72 -6.06
CA SER A 335 8.74 -0.22 -7.39
C SER A 335 7.26 -0.47 -7.69
N CYS A 336 6.72 -1.64 -7.34
CA CYS A 336 5.28 -1.92 -7.46
C CYS A 336 4.42 -1.05 -6.54
N ALA A 337 4.89 -0.71 -5.33
CA ALA A 337 4.18 0.19 -4.42
C ALA A 337 4.18 1.64 -4.93
N VAL A 338 5.29 2.11 -5.49
CA VAL A 338 5.39 3.41 -6.16
C VAL A 338 4.46 3.44 -7.40
N ALA A 339 4.46 2.37 -8.20
CA ALA A 339 3.59 2.20 -9.35
C ALA A 339 2.10 2.20 -8.99
N LEU A 340 1.71 1.54 -7.90
CA LEU A 340 0.34 1.57 -7.39
C LEU A 340 -0.10 3.01 -7.09
N ARG A 341 0.69 3.75 -6.30
CA ARG A 341 0.38 5.16 -5.97
C ARG A 341 0.32 6.06 -7.21
N PHE A 342 1.21 5.83 -8.17
CA PHE A 342 1.19 6.58 -9.43
C PHE A 342 -0.05 6.24 -10.27
N ALA A 343 -0.45 4.96 -10.33
CA ALA A 343 -1.65 4.53 -11.04
C ALA A 343 -2.93 5.08 -10.40
N GLU A 344 -3.01 5.16 -9.08
CA GLU A 344 -4.13 5.80 -8.37
C GLU A 344 -4.27 7.28 -8.76
N TRP A 345 -3.13 7.98 -8.84
CA TRP A 345 -3.12 9.36 -9.31
C TRP A 345 -3.56 9.47 -10.78
N LEU A 346 -3.09 8.58 -11.67
CA LEU A 346 -3.51 8.56 -13.07
C LEU A 346 -5.03 8.33 -13.21
N GLU A 347 -5.61 7.41 -12.45
CA GLU A 347 -7.06 7.17 -12.46
C GLU A 347 -7.84 8.40 -11.96
N ALA A 348 -7.36 9.07 -10.91
CA ALA A 348 -7.98 10.30 -10.40
C ALA A 348 -7.84 11.48 -11.37
N HIS A 349 -6.67 11.64 -12.01
CA HIS A 349 -6.39 12.71 -12.96
C HIS A 349 -7.20 12.51 -14.26
N ASP A 350 -7.31 11.28 -14.76
CA ASP A 350 -8.17 10.97 -15.91
C ASP A 350 -9.65 11.29 -15.61
N VAL A 351 -10.12 11.08 -14.39
CA VAL A 351 -11.48 11.51 -13.96
C VAL A 351 -11.60 13.03 -14.04
N ALA A 352 -10.62 13.76 -13.50
CA ALA A 352 -10.61 15.21 -13.49
C ALA A 352 -10.55 15.79 -14.92
N MET A 353 -9.66 15.31 -15.79
CA MET A 353 -9.52 15.78 -17.17
C MET A 353 -10.75 15.53 -18.04
N ASN A 354 -11.47 14.43 -17.83
CA ASN A 354 -12.74 14.19 -18.51
C ASN A 354 -13.85 15.14 -18.05
N LEU A 355 -13.75 15.71 -16.84
CA LEU A 355 -14.68 16.71 -16.31
C LEU A 355 -14.27 18.15 -16.66
N SER A 356 -12.96 18.40 -16.83
CA SER A 356 -12.38 19.69 -17.22
C SER A 356 -12.33 19.92 -18.72
N ARG A 357 -12.72 18.94 -19.55
CA ARG A 357 -12.77 19.07 -21.01
C ARG A 357 -13.70 20.17 -21.52
N ASP A 358 -14.51 20.77 -20.65
CA ASP A 358 -15.35 21.94 -20.93
C ASP A 358 -14.74 23.29 -20.46
N ASN A 359 -13.58 23.28 -19.79
CA ASN A 359 -12.82 24.49 -19.44
C ASN A 359 -11.37 24.32 -19.91
N GLU A 360 -11.06 24.85 -21.10
CA GLU A 360 -9.68 25.09 -21.50
C GLU A 360 -9.00 25.98 -20.45
N GLN A 361 -7.77 25.61 -20.06
CA GLN A 361 -6.89 26.26 -19.08
C GLN A 361 -6.98 25.73 -17.65
N ASP A 362 -6.32 24.59 -17.40
CA ASP A 362 -5.51 24.48 -16.17
C ASP A 362 -4.33 23.52 -16.38
N ASP A 363 -3.35 23.95 -17.20
CA ASP A 363 -2.12 23.21 -17.49
C ASP A 363 -1.04 23.36 -16.40
N ASN A 364 -1.38 23.94 -15.24
CA ASN A 364 -0.43 24.11 -14.14
C ASN A 364 -0.48 22.92 -13.17
N LEU A 365 -0.10 21.73 -13.64
CA LEU A 365 0.41 20.70 -12.74
C LEU A 365 1.71 21.25 -12.13
N ALA A 366 1.65 21.67 -10.87
CA ALA A 366 2.81 22.19 -10.17
C ALA A 366 3.99 21.20 -10.30
N PRO A 367 5.18 21.65 -10.78
CA PRO A 367 6.32 20.79 -11.07
C PRO A 367 6.83 19.98 -9.86
N ASP A 368 6.41 20.35 -8.64
CA ASP A 368 6.79 19.69 -7.38
C ASP A 368 5.65 18.87 -6.72
N SER A 369 4.65 18.46 -7.51
CA SER A 369 3.58 17.61 -6.99
C SER A 369 4.09 16.20 -6.64
N MET A 370 3.48 15.54 -5.65
CA MET A 370 3.78 14.13 -5.32
C MET A 370 3.64 13.21 -6.53
N ALA A 371 2.75 13.54 -7.49
CA ALA A 371 2.61 12.81 -8.73
C ALA A 371 3.84 12.91 -9.63
N SER A 372 4.40 14.11 -9.78
CA SER A 372 5.66 14.34 -10.51
C SER A 372 6.80 13.52 -9.90
N ARG A 373 6.88 13.48 -8.57
CA ARG A 373 7.88 12.70 -7.83
C ARG A 373 7.72 11.18 -8.02
N LEU A 374 6.49 10.67 -7.97
CA LEU A 374 6.17 9.26 -8.25
C LEU A 374 6.55 8.87 -9.68
N GLN A 375 6.21 9.72 -10.66
CA GLN A 375 6.57 9.52 -12.05
C GLN A 375 8.10 9.53 -12.24
N LEU A 376 8.79 10.52 -11.67
CA LEU A 376 10.24 10.64 -11.74
C LEU A 376 10.94 9.40 -11.15
N ALA A 377 10.50 8.92 -9.99
CA ALA A 377 11.03 7.73 -9.35
C ALA A 377 10.92 6.47 -10.24
N LEU A 378 9.79 6.28 -10.91
CA LEU A 378 9.57 5.15 -11.82
C LEU A 378 10.29 5.33 -13.15
N CYS A 379 10.25 6.50 -13.77
CA CYS A 379 10.91 6.72 -15.06
C CYS A 379 12.43 6.61 -14.96
N ALA A 380 13.02 7.13 -13.88
CA ALA A 380 14.46 7.07 -13.67
C ALA A 380 14.94 5.65 -13.35
N PHE A 381 14.23 4.91 -12.50
CA PHE A 381 14.70 3.62 -12.01
C PHE A 381 13.90 2.42 -12.50
N ASP A 382 12.89 2.56 -13.35
CA ASP A 382 12.09 1.47 -13.90
C ASP A 382 11.30 1.89 -15.18
N PRO A 383 11.99 2.41 -16.21
CA PRO A 383 11.35 3.08 -17.35
C PRO A 383 10.38 2.18 -18.13
N ASP A 384 10.74 0.92 -18.37
CA ASP A 384 9.87 -0.02 -19.09
C ASP A 384 8.55 -0.27 -18.35
N PHE A 385 8.60 -0.27 -17.02
CA PHE A 385 7.42 -0.43 -16.18
C PHE A 385 6.56 0.81 -16.16
N ALA A 386 7.17 1.99 -16.05
CA ALA A 386 6.49 3.27 -16.18
C ALA A 386 5.73 3.36 -17.51
N VAL A 387 6.39 3.04 -18.63
CA VAL A 387 5.77 3.02 -19.96
C VAL A 387 4.61 2.04 -20.03
N THR A 388 4.79 0.82 -19.52
CA THR A 388 3.73 -0.20 -19.50
C THR A 388 2.52 0.25 -18.67
N LEU A 389 2.74 0.92 -17.55
CA LEU A 389 1.69 1.41 -16.67
C LEU A 389 0.90 2.57 -17.30
N VAL A 390 1.59 3.53 -17.90
CA VAL A 390 0.96 4.67 -18.60
C VAL A 390 0.18 4.20 -19.83
N SER A 391 0.69 3.18 -20.53
CA SER A 391 0.04 2.63 -21.73
C SER A 391 -1.15 1.72 -21.40
N ALA A 392 -1.34 1.31 -20.14
CA ALA A 392 -2.42 0.41 -19.76
C ALA A 392 -3.78 1.14 -19.81
N PRO A 393 -4.85 0.47 -20.30
CA PRO A 393 -6.18 1.06 -20.33
C PRO A 393 -6.68 1.45 -18.93
N ARG A 394 -7.53 2.49 -18.89
CA ARG A 394 -8.20 2.94 -17.67
C ARG A 394 -8.95 1.78 -17.00
N GLY A 395 -8.83 1.67 -15.68
CA GLY A 395 -9.41 0.56 -14.90
C GLY A 395 -8.70 -0.79 -15.08
N GLN A 396 -7.62 -0.85 -15.85
CA GLN A 396 -6.78 -2.06 -16.05
C GLN A 396 -5.32 -1.83 -15.65
N ARG A 397 -5.00 -0.68 -15.06
CA ARG A 397 -3.64 -0.33 -14.60
C ARG A 397 -3.10 -1.23 -13.48
N TYR A 398 -3.96 -2.00 -12.82
CA TYR A 398 -3.53 -3.05 -11.88
C TYR A 398 -2.83 -4.23 -12.59
N ILE A 399 -3.15 -4.50 -13.86
CA ILE A 399 -2.66 -5.69 -14.56
C ILE A 399 -1.13 -5.71 -14.69
N PRO A 400 -0.45 -4.63 -15.15
CA PRO A 400 1.01 -4.58 -15.19
C PRO A 400 1.67 -4.81 -13.83
N ILE A 401 1.12 -4.21 -12.77
CA ILE A 401 1.68 -4.31 -11.41
C ILE A 401 1.52 -5.74 -10.89
N VAL A 402 0.33 -6.33 -11.00
CA VAL A 402 0.07 -7.71 -10.58
C VAL A 402 0.92 -8.69 -11.36
N LYS A 403 1.04 -8.55 -12.69
CA LYS A 403 1.91 -9.41 -13.50
C LYS A 403 3.36 -9.34 -13.04
N ARG A 404 3.84 -8.16 -12.65
CA ARG A 404 5.19 -7.96 -12.14
C ARG A 404 5.40 -8.50 -10.71
N LEU A 405 4.37 -8.62 -9.90
CA LEU A 405 4.47 -9.29 -8.60
C LEU A 405 4.44 -10.81 -8.76
N MET A 406 3.63 -11.32 -9.70
CA MET A 406 3.32 -12.75 -9.80
C MET A 406 4.14 -13.54 -10.83
N ASN A 407 4.68 -12.90 -11.88
CA ASN A 407 5.28 -13.60 -13.02
C ASN A 407 6.78 -13.32 -13.19
N VAL A 408 7.51 -13.06 -12.11
CA VAL A 408 8.96 -12.79 -12.16
C VAL A 408 9.74 -14.06 -11.78
N GLY A 409 11.02 -14.14 -12.15
CA GLY A 409 11.88 -15.32 -11.99
C GLY A 409 12.19 -15.78 -10.55
N TYR A 410 11.43 -15.34 -9.54
CA TYR A 410 11.56 -15.77 -8.14
C TYR A 410 10.25 -16.38 -7.62
N GLU A 411 10.35 -17.22 -6.59
CA GLU A 411 9.18 -17.81 -5.92
C GLU A 411 8.43 -16.74 -5.12
N SER A 412 7.17 -16.47 -5.51
CA SER A 412 6.33 -15.46 -4.86
C SER A 412 6.11 -15.78 -3.38
N GLN A 413 6.31 -14.80 -2.51
CA GLN A 413 6.06 -14.91 -1.07
C GLN A 413 4.69 -14.34 -0.72
N LEU A 414 4.21 -14.63 0.49
CA LEU A 414 2.92 -14.14 0.98
C LEU A 414 2.73 -12.61 0.84
N ALA A 415 3.80 -11.84 1.04
CA ALA A 415 3.78 -10.39 0.87
C ALA A 415 3.51 -9.96 -0.59
N ASP A 416 3.99 -10.72 -1.58
CA ASP A 416 3.75 -10.43 -3.00
C ASP A 416 2.30 -10.69 -3.37
N TYR A 417 1.72 -11.79 -2.87
CA TYR A 417 0.29 -12.08 -3.01
C TYR A 417 -0.57 -10.99 -2.35
N ALA A 418 -0.23 -10.59 -1.12
CA ALA A 418 -0.95 -9.55 -0.40
C ALA A 418 -0.92 -8.22 -1.17
N GLN A 419 0.25 -7.80 -1.63
CA GLN A 419 0.40 -6.57 -2.42
C GLN A 419 -0.34 -6.66 -3.76
N ALA A 420 -0.33 -7.81 -4.43
CA ALA A 420 -1.05 -8.01 -5.69
C ALA A 420 -2.57 -7.92 -5.50
N LEU A 421 -3.09 -8.53 -4.43
CA LEU A 421 -4.51 -8.45 -4.06
C LEU A 421 -4.92 -7.03 -3.68
N GLU A 422 -4.11 -6.34 -2.88
CA GLU A 422 -4.33 -4.93 -2.51
C GLU A 422 -4.34 -4.04 -3.76
N THR A 423 -3.41 -4.26 -4.69
CA THR A 423 -3.34 -3.54 -5.97
C THR A 423 -4.60 -3.74 -6.81
N GLN A 424 -5.11 -4.97 -6.90
CA GLN A 424 -6.36 -5.24 -7.62
C GLN A 424 -7.53 -4.49 -7.01
N TRP A 425 -7.66 -4.52 -5.68
CA TRP A 425 -8.72 -3.82 -4.97
C TRP A 425 -8.65 -2.30 -5.16
N ARG A 426 -7.49 -1.69 -4.85
CA ARG A 426 -7.31 -0.22 -4.86
C ARG A 426 -7.48 0.41 -6.24
N LEU A 427 -7.11 -0.30 -7.31
CA LEU A 427 -7.24 0.17 -8.69
C LEU A 427 -8.52 -0.32 -9.38
N GLY A 428 -9.52 -0.79 -8.63
CA GLY A 428 -10.86 -1.09 -9.14
C GLY A 428 -11.04 -2.44 -9.83
N GLY A 429 -10.04 -3.32 -9.79
CA GLY A 429 -10.12 -4.72 -10.19
C GLY A 429 -10.90 -5.60 -9.20
N ILE A 430 -12.12 -5.19 -8.83
CA ILE A 430 -12.91 -5.81 -7.76
C ILE A 430 -13.26 -7.27 -8.04
N VAL A 431 -13.71 -7.58 -9.26
CA VAL A 431 -14.05 -8.96 -9.65
C VAL A 431 -12.83 -9.89 -9.55
N PRO A 432 -11.68 -9.59 -10.20
CA PRO A 432 -10.51 -10.46 -10.07
C PRO A 432 -9.97 -10.51 -8.63
N PHE A 433 -10.05 -9.43 -7.86
CA PHE A 433 -9.68 -9.43 -6.44
C PHE A 433 -10.50 -10.44 -5.63
N VAL A 434 -11.83 -10.35 -5.71
CA VAL A 434 -12.76 -11.25 -5.00
C VAL A 434 -12.59 -12.70 -5.45
N ASP A 435 -12.46 -12.93 -6.76
CA ASP A 435 -12.26 -14.28 -7.31
C ASP A 435 -10.94 -14.90 -6.86
N ASN A 436 -9.85 -14.11 -6.80
CA ASN A 436 -8.54 -14.61 -6.38
C ASN A 436 -8.53 -14.96 -4.88
N ILE A 437 -9.16 -14.15 -4.03
CA ILE A 437 -9.38 -14.50 -2.61
C ILE A 437 -10.18 -15.80 -2.52
N ALA A 438 -11.32 -15.88 -3.21
CA ALA A 438 -12.19 -17.05 -3.17
C ALA A 438 -11.48 -18.35 -3.64
N ARG A 439 -10.56 -18.26 -4.60
CA ARG A 439 -9.73 -19.39 -5.05
C ARG A 439 -8.62 -19.77 -4.07
N MET A 440 -8.09 -18.80 -3.33
CA MET A 440 -7.05 -19.03 -2.34
C MET A 440 -7.60 -19.73 -1.08
N LEU A 441 -8.83 -19.39 -0.65
CA LEU A 441 -9.41 -19.90 0.59
C LEU A 441 -9.51 -21.45 0.67
N PRO A 442 -9.93 -22.18 -0.38
CA PRO A 442 -9.92 -23.65 -0.37
C PRO A 442 -8.53 -24.28 -0.16
N MET A 443 -7.46 -23.57 -0.54
CA MET A 443 -6.09 -24.06 -0.37
C MET A 443 -5.66 -24.09 1.11
N LEU A 444 -6.36 -23.36 1.99
CA LEU A 444 -6.11 -23.33 3.43
C LEU A 444 -6.64 -24.58 4.17
N ARG A 445 -7.38 -25.49 3.52
CA ARG A 445 -7.82 -26.80 4.07
C ARG A 445 -8.42 -26.77 5.50
N GLY A 446 -9.11 -25.70 5.87
CA GLY A 446 -9.70 -25.54 7.21
C GLY A 446 -8.77 -24.92 8.26
N GLU A 447 -7.55 -24.53 7.87
CA GLU A 447 -6.71 -23.64 8.66
C GLU A 447 -7.29 -22.22 8.67
N PRO A 448 -7.09 -21.46 9.77
CA PRO A 448 -7.52 -20.08 9.84
C PRO A 448 -6.81 -19.23 8.77
N VAL A 449 -7.49 -18.20 8.28
CA VAL A 449 -6.90 -17.22 7.37
C VAL A 449 -5.65 -16.62 8.02
N PRO A 450 -4.49 -16.61 7.32
CA PRO A 450 -3.28 -16.00 7.86
C PRO A 450 -3.54 -14.56 8.32
N ALA A 451 -3.03 -14.17 9.49
CA ALA A 451 -3.27 -12.84 10.07
C ALA A 451 -2.97 -11.70 9.07
N ALA A 452 -1.95 -11.85 8.24
CA ALA A 452 -1.57 -10.88 7.19
C ALA A 452 -2.62 -10.70 6.07
N LEU A 453 -3.51 -11.67 5.87
CA LEU A 453 -4.55 -11.68 4.82
C LEU A 453 -5.96 -11.48 5.37
N VAL A 454 -6.14 -11.44 6.70
CA VAL A 454 -7.45 -11.26 7.33
C VAL A 454 -8.13 -9.99 6.83
N GLY A 455 -7.41 -8.85 6.84
CA GLY A 455 -7.94 -7.58 6.36
C GLY A 455 -8.39 -7.63 4.90
N LEU A 456 -7.57 -8.19 4.01
CA LEU A 456 -7.93 -8.35 2.59
C LEU A 456 -9.12 -9.29 2.39
N THR A 457 -9.25 -10.34 3.21
CA THR A 457 -10.36 -11.28 3.13
C THR A 457 -11.66 -10.65 3.63
N GLN A 458 -11.60 -9.84 4.69
CA GLN A 458 -12.73 -9.02 5.16
C GLN A 458 -13.16 -8.03 4.08
N THR A 459 -12.22 -7.31 3.47
CA THR A 459 -12.50 -6.39 2.35
C THR A 459 -13.15 -7.12 1.19
N ALA A 460 -12.66 -8.30 0.79
CA ALA A 460 -13.25 -9.09 -0.28
C ALA A 460 -14.69 -9.54 0.03
N TYR A 461 -14.98 -9.89 1.28
CA TYR A 461 -16.35 -10.17 1.72
C TYR A 461 -17.24 -8.93 1.56
N VAL A 462 -16.79 -7.78 2.04
CA VAL A 462 -17.55 -6.52 1.94
C VAL A 462 -17.83 -6.18 0.48
N GLU A 463 -16.84 -6.28 -0.40
CA GLU A 463 -16.97 -6.03 -1.84
C GLU A 463 -17.96 -7.01 -2.49
N ALA A 464 -17.86 -8.31 -2.16
CA ALA A 464 -18.72 -9.36 -2.67
C ALA A 464 -20.18 -9.20 -2.23
N ALA A 465 -20.42 -9.00 -0.93
CA ALA A 465 -21.77 -8.80 -0.37
C ALA A 465 -22.40 -7.48 -0.83
N SER A 466 -21.60 -6.44 -1.04
CA SER A 466 -22.10 -5.15 -1.53
C SER A 466 -22.60 -5.25 -2.98
N ARG A 467 -21.93 -6.02 -3.82
CA ARG A 467 -22.24 -6.19 -5.25
C ARG A 467 -23.02 -7.48 -5.58
N LYS A 468 -23.34 -8.30 -4.57
CA LYS A 468 -24.00 -9.61 -4.71
C LYS A 468 -23.20 -10.56 -5.62
N LEU A 469 -21.88 -10.62 -5.43
CA LEU A 469 -21.02 -11.53 -6.19
C LEU A 469 -21.15 -12.97 -5.69
N PRO A 470 -21.04 -14.00 -6.56
CA PRO A 470 -21.24 -15.40 -6.18
C PRO A 470 -20.31 -15.90 -5.06
N ALA A 471 -19.12 -15.31 -4.95
CA ALA A 471 -18.10 -15.69 -3.97
C ALA A 471 -18.44 -15.30 -2.51
N GLU A 472 -19.47 -14.48 -2.28
CA GLU A 472 -19.85 -13.98 -0.95
C GLU A 472 -19.95 -15.09 0.11
N THR A 473 -20.69 -16.16 -0.20
CA THR A 473 -20.96 -17.27 0.72
C THR A 473 -19.69 -18.05 1.09
N ALA A 474 -18.82 -18.28 0.11
CA ALA A 474 -17.56 -18.98 0.30
C ALA A 474 -16.61 -18.17 1.21
N ILE A 475 -16.51 -16.86 1.00
CA ILE A 475 -15.66 -15.97 1.81
C ILE A 475 -16.20 -15.86 3.23
N MET A 476 -17.52 -15.71 3.40
CA MET A 476 -18.17 -15.65 4.71
C MET A 476 -17.91 -16.92 5.54
N SER A 477 -18.01 -18.09 4.91
CA SER A 477 -17.74 -19.38 5.57
C SER A 477 -16.29 -19.47 6.07
N ALA A 478 -15.32 -18.97 5.29
CA ALA A 478 -13.91 -19.02 5.66
C ALA A 478 -13.57 -18.06 6.80
N LEU A 479 -14.12 -16.85 6.80
CA LEU A 479 -13.98 -15.89 7.89
C LEU A 479 -14.57 -16.43 9.20
N SER A 480 -15.77 -17.03 9.12
CA SER A 480 -16.44 -17.63 10.28
C SER A 480 -15.62 -18.79 10.87
N SER A 481 -15.03 -19.62 10.00
CA SER A 481 -14.15 -20.73 10.41
C SER A 481 -12.86 -20.25 11.07
N SER A 482 -12.44 -19.00 10.81
CA SER A 482 -11.28 -18.35 11.42
C SER A 482 -11.62 -17.62 12.73
N GLY A 483 -12.85 -17.75 13.24
CA GLY A 483 -13.29 -17.09 14.48
C GLY A 483 -13.51 -15.58 14.35
N ILE A 484 -13.62 -15.04 13.14
CA ILE A 484 -13.86 -13.62 12.90
C ILE A 484 -15.36 -13.36 12.88
N ASP A 485 -15.85 -12.53 13.80
CA ASP A 485 -17.27 -12.15 13.85
C ASP A 485 -17.63 -11.20 12.69
N CYS A 486 -18.33 -11.75 11.70
CA CYS A 486 -18.78 -11.01 10.52
C CYS A 486 -20.08 -10.21 10.75
N SER A 487 -20.76 -10.36 11.89
CA SER A 487 -22.18 -10.01 11.98
C SER A 487 -22.47 -8.51 12.21
N THR A 488 -21.68 -7.80 13.02
CA THR A 488 -21.96 -6.38 13.33
C THR A 488 -21.07 -5.37 12.63
N THR A 489 -19.76 -5.62 12.53
CA THR A 489 -18.82 -4.66 11.92
C THR A 489 -18.89 -4.72 10.40
N LEU A 490 -18.74 -5.90 9.81
CA LEU A 490 -18.76 -6.06 8.35
C LEU A 490 -20.12 -5.71 7.73
N THR A 491 -21.23 -5.89 8.47
CA THR A 491 -22.56 -5.46 7.99
C THR A 491 -22.63 -3.95 7.79
N LYS A 492 -22.02 -3.16 8.69
CA LYS A 492 -21.93 -1.70 8.52
C LYS A 492 -21.06 -1.37 7.32
N ASP A 493 -19.93 -2.06 7.16
CA ASP A 493 -19.02 -1.86 6.03
C ASP A 493 -19.70 -2.20 4.71
N VAL A 494 -20.52 -3.26 4.65
CA VAL A 494 -21.33 -3.61 3.46
C VAL A 494 -22.34 -2.53 3.14
N GLN A 495 -23.05 -1.98 4.15
CA GLN A 495 -24.00 -0.89 3.91
C GLN A 495 -23.30 0.37 3.41
N HIS A 496 -22.17 0.71 4.02
CA HIS A 496 -21.34 1.84 3.64
C HIS A 496 -20.79 1.68 2.22
N ASN A 497 -20.25 0.50 1.88
CA ASN A 497 -19.67 0.26 0.56
C ASN A 497 -20.75 0.19 -0.54
N ARG A 498 -21.97 -0.29 -0.22
CA ARG A 498 -23.15 -0.16 -1.10
C ARG A 498 -23.49 1.31 -1.37
N MET A 499 -23.50 2.15 -0.34
CA MET A 499 -23.75 3.59 -0.49
C MET A 499 -22.69 4.25 -1.38
N ILE A 500 -21.40 3.99 -1.15
CA ILE A 500 -20.32 4.56 -1.96
C ILE A 500 -20.39 4.07 -3.40
N SER A 501 -20.72 2.79 -3.62
CA SER A 501 -20.70 2.19 -4.96
C SER A 501 -21.65 2.86 -5.97
N VAL A 502 -22.71 3.52 -5.50
CA VAL A 502 -23.71 4.20 -6.36
C VAL A 502 -23.44 5.69 -6.55
N LEU A 503 -22.43 6.25 -5.86
CA LEU A 503 -22.01 7.65 -6.02
C LEU A 503 -21.40 7.87 -7.41
N SER A 504 -21.52 9.11 -7.90
CA SER A 504 -20.81 9.56 -9.10
C SER A 504 -19.28 9.47 -8.90
N PRO A 505 -18.49 9.38 -9.99
CA PRO A 505 -17.02 9.27 -9.89
C PRO A 505 -16.37 10.39 -9.05
N MET A 506 -16.84 11.63 -9.19
CA MET A 506 -16.29 12.78 -8.48
C MET A 506 -16.62 12.74 -6.98
N SER A 507 -17.84 12.31 -6.64
CA SER A 507 -18.25 12.13 -5.25
C SER A 507 -17.55 10.97 -4.58
N LYS A 508 -17.27 9.87 -5.30
CA LYS A 508 -16.43 8.77 -4.78
C LYS A 508 -15.05 9.29 -4.41
N LEU A 509 -14.39 10.00 -5.33
CA LEU A 509 -13.08 10.60 -5.09
C LEU A 509 -13.10 11.56 -3.90
N SER A 510 -14.09 12.47 -3.88
CA SER A 510 -14.26 13.44 -2.80
C SER A 510 -14.52 12.78 -1.44
N TYR A 511 -15.30 11.70 -1.43
CA TYR A 511 -15.58 10.90 -0.25
C TYR A 511 -14.31 10.24 0.28
N THR A 512 -13.58 9.52 -0.56
CA THR A 512 -12.33 8.84 -0.19
C THR A 512 -11.29 9.82 0.35
N TRP A 513 -11.15 10.99 -0.26
CA TRP A 513 -10.23 12.02 0.22
C TRP A 513 -10.65 12.62 1.55
N ALA A 514 -11.94 12.96 1.73
CA ALA A 514 -12.44 13.52 2.97
C ALA A 514 -12.33 12.53 4.14
N GLU A 515 -12.56 11.23 3.88
CA GLU A 515 -12.40 10.15 4.85
C GLU A 515 -10.93 9.94 5.23
N SER A 516 -10.04 9.85 4.24
CA SER A 516 -8.59 9.73 4.49
C SER A 516 -8.05 10.92 5.29
N ALA A 517 -8.53 12.14 5.00
CA ALA A 517 -8.14 13.34 5.73
C ALA A 517 -8.65 13.34 7.18
N LEU A 518 -9.86 12.82 7.42
CA LEU A 518 -10.42 12.65 8.76
C LEU A 518 -9.64 11.60 9.56
N GLU A 519 -9.33 10.45 8.97
CA GLU A 519 -8.55 9.39 9.61
C GLU A 519 -7.15 9.89 9.98
N ALA A 520 -6.45 10.56 9.06
CA ALA A 520 -5.13 11.15 9.33
C ALA A 520 -5.20 12.17 10.48
N ALA A 521 -6.27 12.96 10.55
CA ALA A 521 -6.47 13.93 11.62
C ALA A 521 -6.77 13.27 12.97
N GLU A 522 -7.47 12.14 12.98
CA GLU A 522 -7.77 11.38 14.20
C GLU A 522 -6.55 10.63 14.74
N GLN A 523 -5.62 10.25 13.87
CA GLN A 523 -4.41 9.52 14.23
C GLN A 523 -3.25 10.41 14.68
N SER A 524 -3.33 11.74 14.49
CA SER A 524 -2.25 12.65 14.87
C SER A 524 -2.35 13.02 16.36
N ASP A 525 -1.27 12.85 17.12
CA ASP A 525 -1.18 13.24 18.55
C ASP A 525 -1.40 14.75 18.79
N SER A 526 -1.08 15.58 17.80
CA SER A 526 -1.37 17.02 17.77
C SER A 526 -1.89 17.41 16.40
N PHE A 527 -3.22 17.49 16.26
CA PHE A 527 -3.85 17.93 15.02
C PHE A 527 -3.82 19.47 14.92
N GLU A 528 -2.92 19.99 14.09
CA GLU A 528 -2.85 21.42 13.72
C GLU A 528 -3.64 21.74 12.43
N GLY A 529 -4.31 20.75 11.83
CA GLY A 529 -5.02 20.92 10.57
C GLY A 529 -6.37 21.63 10.68
N ASP A 530 -6.91 22.06 9.55
CA ASP A 530 -8.22 22.71 9.48
C ASP A 530 -9.34 21.66 9.34
N ALA A 531 -9.92 21.23 10.47
CA ALA A 531 -11.08 20.34 10.49
C ALA A 531 -12.30 20.94 9.76
N GLY A 532 -12.31 22.25 9.52
CA GLY A 532 -13.29 22.92 8.68
C GLY A 532 -13.15 22.51 7.20
N MET A 533 -11.93 22.35 6.69
CA MET A 533 -11.71 21.87 5.33
C MET A 533 -12.14 20.41 5.15
N ILE A 534 -11.98 19.58 6.18
CA ILE A 534 -12.50 18.20 6.19
C ILE A 534 -14.03 18.22 6.14
N ALA A 535 -14.68 19.02 6.99
CA ALA A 535 -16.14 19.17 6.99
C ALA A 535 -16.68 19.71 5.64
N LEU A 536 -15.98 20.67 5.05
CA LEU A 536 -16.30 21.21 3.72
C LEU A 536 -16.14 20.14 2.63
N GLY A 537 -15.09 19.32 2.71
CA GLY A 537 -14.85 18.18 1.82
C GLY A 537 -16.03 17.23 1.79
N PHE A 538 -16.52 16.80 2.97
CA PHE A 538 -17.71 15.97 3.07
C PHE A 538 -18.96 16.68 2.51
N PHE A 539 -19.16 17.95 2.84
CA PHE A 539 -20.37 18.67 2.40
C PHE A 539 -20.42 18.89 0.88
N ARG A 540 -19.26 19.07 0.22
CA ARG A 540 -19.14 19.15 -1.25
C ARG A 540 -19.63 17.89 -1.96
N ILE A 541 -19.58 16.72 -1.32
CA ILE A 541 -20.09 15.46 -1.89
C ILE A 541 -21.58 15.57 -2.19
N LEU A 542 -22.36 16.25 -1.32
CA LEU A 542 -23.78 16.48 -1.55
C LEU A 542 -24.02 17.42 -2.74
N GLU A 543 -23.17 18.43 -2.92
CA GLU A 543 -23.24 19.32 -4.08
C GLU A 543 -23.01 18.57 -5.38
N HIS A 544 -21.99 17.71 -5.43
CA HIS A 544 -21.69 16.88 -6.59
C HIS A 544 -22.82 15.89 -6.88
N GLU A 545 -23.29 15.13 -5.88
CA GLU A 545 -24.34 14.13 -6.09
C GLU A 545 -25.70 14.74 -6.47
N LEU A 546 -26.10 15.85 -5.84
CA LEU A 546 -27.36 16.48 -6.20
C LEU A 546 -27.31 17.06 -7.62
N ASN A 547 -26.19 17.65 -8.02
CA ASN A 547 -26.02 18.12 -9.39
C ASN A 547 -25.98 16.94 -10.39
N ASP A 548 -25.28 15.86 -10.10
CA ASP A 548 -25.24 14.67 -10.97
C ASP A 548 -26.61 14.00 -11.11
N LEU A 549 -27.34 13.84 -10.00
CA LEU A 549 -28.63 13.17 -9.99
C LEU A 549 -29.73 14.01 -10.63
N LEU A 550 -29.79 15.30 -10.28
CA LEU A 550 -30.94 16.16 -10.56
C LEU A 550 -30.68 17.17 -11.67
N ILE A 551 -29.47 17.70 -11.81
CA ILE A 551 -29.17 18.79 -12.76
C ILE A 551 -28.53 18.29 -14.05
N ALA A 552 -27.64 17.29 -13.98
CA ALA A 552 -27.00 16.70 -15.16
C ALA A 552 -27.99 16.24 -16.26
N PRO A 553 -29.21 15.76 -15.96
CA PRO A 553 -30.19 15.41 -16.99
C PRO A 553 -30.68 16.59 -17.84
N PHE A 554 -30.50 17.81 -17.35
CA PHE A 554 -30.80 19.02 -18.10
C PHE A 554 -29.69 19.39 -19.08
N ARG A 555 -28.46 18.85 -18.93
CA ARG A 555 -27.32 19.19 -19.77
C ARG A 555 -27.47 18.68 -21.20
N SER A 556 -26.99 19.46 -22.15
CA SER A 556 -26.80 19.04 -23.54
C SER A 556 -28.06 18.51 -24.22
N SER A 557 -29.24 18.93 -23.75
CA SER A 557 -30.52 18.67 -24.38
C SER A 557 -31.00 19.96 -25.05
N PRO A 558 -30.80 20.12 -26.37
CA PRO A 558 -31.25 21.31 -27.10
C PRO A 558 -32.77 21.53 -26.96
N SER A 559 -33.53 20.43 -26.79
CA SER A 559 -34.97 20.51 -26.58
C SER A 559 -35.32 21.13 -25.22
N VAL A 560 -34.58 20.82 -24.15
CA VAL A 560 -34.86 21.36 -22.80
C VAL A 560 -34.63 22.86 -22.73
N GLN A 561 -33.58 23.38 -23.37
CA GLN A 561 -33.34 24.83 -23.44
C GLN A 561 -34.48 25.53 -24.17
N MET A 562 -34.85 25.05 -25.35
CA MET A 562 -35.94 25.63 -26.14
C MET A 562 -37.29 25.53 -25.43
N GLU A 563 -37.56 24.40 -24.74
CA GLU A 563 -38.74 24.21 -23.90
C GLU A 563 -38.80 25.25 -22.76
N ILE A 564 -37.67 25.53 -22.10
CA ILE A 564 -37.58 26.55 -21.03
C ILE A 564 -37.81 27.95 -21.60
N GLU A 565 -37.18 28.29 -22.73
CA GLU A 565 -37.33 29.60 -23.38
C GLU A 565 -38.78 29.86 -23.79
N VAL A 566 -39.44 28.88 -24.44
CA VAL A 566 -40.84 28.99 -24.85
C VAL A 566 -41.77 29.11 -23.64
N LEU A 567 -41.56 28.28 -22.61
CA LEU A 567 -42.36 28.33 -21.39
C LEU A 567 -42.18 29.67 -20.67
N TRP A 568 -40.94 30.15 -20.57
CA TRP A 568 -40.62 31.38 -19.87
C TRP A 568 -41.09 32.62 -20.62
N ALA A 569 -41.03 32.65 -21.95
CA ALA A 569 -41.61 33.74 -22.75
C ALA A 569 -43.10 33.94 -22.42
N ARG A 570 -43.86 32.83 -22.33
CA ARG A 570 -45.30 32.88 -22.03
C ARG A 570 -45.60 33.21 -20.57
N VAL A 571 -45.01 32.47 -19.62
CA VAL A 571 -45.32 32.62 -18.19
C VAL A 571 -44.67 33.88 -17.62
N GLY A 572 -43.46 34.22 -18.07
CA GLY A 572 -42.74 35.44 -17.67
C GLY A 572 -43.50 36.70 -18.04
N GLU A 573 -44.03 36.80 -19.27
CA GLU A 573 -44.88 37.92 -19.70
C GLU A 573 -46.15 38.03 -18.83
N ALA A 574 -46.80 36.90 -18.54
CA ALA A 574 -47.98 36.89 -17.67
C ALA A 574 -47.68 37.34 -16.23
N LEU A 575 -46.46 37.09 -15.72
CA LEU A 575 -46.02 37.49 -14.38
C LEU A 575 -45.47 38.92 -14.31
N SER A 576 -44.98 39.48 -15.42
CA SER A 576 -44.42 40.82 -15.50
C SER A 576 -45.48 41.91 -15.73
N ASN A 577 -46.59 41.56 -16.39
CA ASN A 577 -47.67 42.49 -16.69
C ASN A 577 -48.33 43.05 -15.40
N GLU A 578 -48.28 44.38 -15.25
CA GLU A 578 -48.94 45.09 -14.16
C GLU A 578 -50.46 45.11 -14.39
N ASP A 579 -51.14 44.08 -13.89
CA ASP A 579 -52.60 44.08 -13.82
C ASP A 579 -53.07 44.98 -12.67
N THR A 580 -53.59 46.16 -13.03
CA THR A 580 -54.07 47.20 -12.11
C THR A 580 -55.29 46.76 -11.29
N SER A 581 -55.92 45.63 -11.62
CA SER A 581 -57.03 45.05 -10.86
C SER A 581 -56.58 44.20 -9.65
N LEU A 582 -55.30 43.86 -9.55
CA LEU A 582 -54.78 43.00 -8.49
C LEU A 582 -54.42 43.77 -7.21
N SER A 583 -54.61 43.13 -6.05
CA SER A 583 -54.14 43.69 -4.78
C SER A 583 -52.60 43.83 -4.78
N LYS A 584 -52.08 44.89 -4.13
CA LYS A 584 -50.63 45.16 -4.00
C LYS A 584 -49.83 43.95 -3.52
N LYS A 585 -50.39 43.15 -2.61
CA LYS A 585 -49.76 41.94 -2.06
C LYS A 585 -49.61 40.82 -3.10
N VAL A 586 -50.53 40.70 -4.05
CA VAL A 586 -50.47 39.73 -5.15
C VAL A 586 -49.50 40.21 -6.22
N ALA A 587 -49.56 41.49 -6.60
CA ALA A 587 -48.60 42.10 -7.52
C ALA A 587 -47.14 41.95 -7.04
N ASP A 588 -46.88 42.21 -5.76
CA ASP A 588 -45.55 42.02 -5.15
C ASP A 588 -45.08 40.55 -5.20
N LYS A 589 -45.99 39.59 -5.04
CA LYS A 589 -45.68 38.16 -5.14
C LYS A 589 -45.33 37.77 -6.58
N ARG A 590 -46.09 38.25 -7.57
CA ARG A 590 -45.84 38.01 -9.00
C ARG A 590 -44.50 38.59 -9.42
N LYS A 591 -44.22 39.84 -9.03
CA LYS A 591 -42.93 40.49 -9.28
C LYS A 591 -41.75 39.72 -8.67
N LYS A 592 -41.88 39.24 -7.43
CA LYS A 592 -40.84 38.40 -6.79
C LYS A 592 -40.65 37.06 -7.50
N ALA A 593 -41.73 36.43 -7.95
CA ALA A 593 -41.66 35.18 -8.73
C ALA A 593 -40.98 35.42 -10.08
N HIS A 594 -41.33 36.50 -10.78
CA HIS A 594 -40.71 36.89 -12.04
C HIS A 594 -39.19 37.05 -11.89
N VAL A 595 -38.75 37.91 -10.96
CA VAL A 595 -37.32 38.17 -10.70
C VAL A 595 -36.56 36.89 -10.35
N PHE A 596 -37.15 36.03 -9.51
CA PHE A 596 -36.53 34.77 -9.12
C PHE A 596 -36.29 33.85 -10.32
N TRP A 597 -37.33 33.60 -11.13
CA TRP A 597 -37.24 32.67 -12.25
C TRP A 597 -36.34 33.22 -13.36
N THR A 598 -36.34 34.54 -13.63
CA THR A 598 -35.37 35.16 -14.53
C THR A 598 -33.93 34.83 -14.11
N GLN A 599 -33.58 35.11 -12.84
CA GLN A 599 -32.23 34.87 -12.32
C GLN A 599 -31.85 33.38 -12.31
N LEU A 600 -32.79 32.51 -11.99
CA LEU A 600 -32.54 31.07 -11.97
C LEU A 600 -32.33 30.52 -13.39
N ILE A 601 -33.13 30.94 -14.36
CA ILE A 601 -32.99 30.53 -15.76
C ILE A 601 -31.66 31.04 -16.33
N GLU A 602 -31.29 32.30 -16.07
CA GLU A 602 -29.98 32.85 -16.45
C GLU A 602 -28.81 32.02 -15.89
N ARG A 603 -28.94 31.48 -14.67
CA ARG A 603 -27.93 30.59 -14.06
C ARG A 603 -27.97 29.17 -14.61
N LEU A 604 -29.13 28.69 -15.03
CA LEU A 604 -29.29 27.36 -15.62
C LEU A 604 -28.77 27.32 -17.05
N VAL A 605 -28.92 28.38 -17.86
CA VAL A 605 -28.51 28.41 -19.27
C VAL A 605 -27.06 27.95 -19.48
N PRO A 606 -26.04 28.49 -18.76
CA PRO A 606 -24.66 27.99 -18.90
C PRO A 606 -24.50 26.51 -18.54
N VAL A 607 -25.33 25.97 -17.63
CA VAL A 607 -25.33 24.54 -17.29
C VAL A 607 -25.95 23.71 -18.41
N LEU A 608 -27.06 24.18 -19.02
CA LEU A 608 -27.71 23.54 -20.16
C LEU A 608 -26.76 23.47 -21.37
N GLU A 609 -26.01 24.55 -21.60
CA GLU A 609 -24.99 24.68 -22.66
C GLU A 609 -23.71 23.87 -22.38
N GLY A 610 -23.59 23.25 -21.21
CA GLY A 610 -22.41 22.46 -20.81
C GLY A 610 -21.22 23.28 -20.31
N LYS A 611 -21.32 24.62 -20.26
CA LYS A 611 -20.25 25.50 -19.76
C LYS A 611 -20.02 25.38 -18.25
N LEU A 612 -21.07 25.06 -17.50
CA LEU A 612 -20.99 24.87 -16.04
C LEU A 612 -21.39 23.46 -15.63
N SER A 613 -20.77 22.98 -14.56
CA SER A 613 -20.99 21.62 -14.10
C SER A 613 -22.31 21.40 -13.34
N GLY A 614 -22.96 22.48 -12.91
CA GLY A 614 -24.19 22.43 -12.14
C GLY A 614 -24.50 23.77 -11.48
N LEU A 615 -25.49 23.74 -10.59
CA LEU A 615 -25.85 24.88 -9.75
C LEU A 615 -25.10 24.82 -8.41
N GLU A 616 -24.67 25.98 -7.93
CA GLU A 616 -24.18 26.13 -6.56
C GLU A 616 -25.26 25.75 -5.54
N LEU A 617 -24.85 25.18 -4.40
CA LEU A 617 -25.73 24.74 -3.31
C LEU A 617 -26.85 25.74 -2.92
N GLY A 618 -26.52 27.04 -2.83
CA GLY A 618 -27.50 28.07 -2.47
C GLY A 618 -28.62 28.20 -3.51
N SER A 619 -28.24 28.23 -4.80
CA SER A 619 -29.19 28.25 -5.92
C SER A 619 -29.98 26.95 -5.99
N LEU A 620 -29.31 25.82 -5.81
CA LEU A 620 -29.89 24.49 -5.85
C LEU A 620 -30.95 24.29 -4.77
N ARG A 621 -30.69 24.71 -3.53
CA ARG A 621 -31.67 24.64 -2.43
C ARG A 621 -32.96 25.38 -2.76
N ILE A 622 -32.83 26.62 -3.21
CA ILE A 622 -34.00 27.47 -3.50
C ILE A 622 -34.76 26.89 -4.69
N PHE A 623 -34.05 26.39 -5.70
CA PHE A 623 -34.65 25.73 -6.85
C PHE A 623 -35.46 24.49 -6.45
N LEU A 624 -34.88 23.58 -5.66
CA LEU A 624 -35.58 22.37 -5.18
C LEU A 624 -36.79 22.73 -4.30
N GLY A 625 -36.66 23.72 -3.43
CA GLY A 625 -37.78 24.21 -2.62
C GLY A 625 -38.93 24.76 -3.48
N LYS A 626 -38.62 25.47 -4.58
CA LYS A 626 -39.62 25.99 -5.51
C LYS A 626 -40.28 24.88 -6.33
N ALA A 627 -39.51 23.91 -6.82
CA ALA A 627 -40.02 22.79 -7.59
C ALA A 627 -40.97 21.89 -6.77
N SER A 628 -40.78 21.79 -5.45
CA SER A 628 -41.69 21.04 -4.55
C SER A 628 -43.06 21.71 -4.30
N SER A 629 -43.20 23.00 -4.64
CA SER A 629 -44.42 23.78 -4.35
C SER A 629 -45.51 23.58 -5.41
N ILE A 630 -46.71 23.21 -4.97
CA ILE A 630 -47.91 23.00 -5.83
C ILE A 630 -48.85 24.23 -5.92
N SER A 631 -48.41 25.41 -5.50
CA SER A 631 -49.22 26.64 -5.49
C SER A 631 -48.47 27.86 -6.02
N GLY A 632 -49.21 28.91 -6.40
CA GLY A 632 -48.70 30.21 -6.87
C GLY A 632 -48.95 30.48 -8.36
N ASP A 633 -48.84 31.74 -8.76
CA ASP A 633 -49.07 32.17 -10.15
C ASP A 633 -47.98 31.66 -11.13
N ASP A 634 -46.88 31.14 -10.59
CA ASP A 634 -45.76 30.51 -11.29
C ASP A 634 -45.85 28.96 -11.31
N LEU A 635 -47.05 28.41 -11.08
CA LEU A 635 -47.27 26.96 -10.97
C LEU A 635 -46.80 26.17 -12.20
N GLU A 636 -47.03 26.70 -13.40
CA GLU A 636 -46.69 25.98 -14.64
C GLU A 636 -45.17 25.76 -14.76
N VAL A 637 -44.37 26.79 -14.43
CA VAL A 637 -42.89 26.70 -14.42
C VAL A 637 -42.42 25.71 -13.34
N LYS A 638 -43.05 25.75 -12.15
CA LYS A 638 -42.75 24.80 -11.07
C LYS A 638 -43.01 23.36 -11.49
N GLN A 639 -44.18 23.09 -12.10
CA GLN A 639 -44.56 21.76 -12.56
C GLN A 639 -43.64 21.24 -13.66
N TYR A 640 -43.24 22.11 -14.60
CA TYR A 640 -42.26 21.76 -15.62
C TYR A 640 -40.95 21.29 -15.00
N PHE A 641 -40.32 22.10 -14.14
CA PHE A 641 -39.05 21.71 -13.51
C PHE A 641 -39.19 20.51 -12.57
N ALA A 642 -40.29 20.41 -11.82
CA ALA A 642 -40.60 19.24 -11.00
C ALA A 642 -40.65 17.96 -11.84
N SER A 643 -41.29 18.00 -13.02
CA SER A 643 -41.37 16.85 -13.91
C SER A 643 -40.00 16.40 -14.43
N LYS A 644 -39.13 17.36 -14.79
CA LYS A 644 -37.77 17.09 -15.27
C LYS A 644 -36.88 16.54 -14.16
N LEU A 645 -36.93 17.12 -12.96
CA LEU A 645 -36.21 16.63 -11.78
C LEU A 645 -36.63 15.20 -11.37
N CYS A 646 -37.90 14.84 -11.60
CA CYS A 646 -38.41 13.50 -11.31
C CYS A 646 -37.97 12.41 -12.31
N SER A 647 -37.38 12.78 -13.45
CA SER A 647 -37.04 11.84 -14.53
C SER A 647 -36.07 10.73 -14.08
N ASN A 648 -35.13 11.06 -13.20
CA ASN A 648 -34.11 10.15 -12.67
C ASN A 648 -34.40 9.61 -11.27
N LEU A 649 -35.58 9.92 -10.73
CA LEU A 649 -36.02 9.50 -9.40
C LEU A 649 -37.05 8.38 -9.50
N ASN A 650 -36.88 7.35 -8.67
CA ASN A 650 -37.88 6.32 -8.48
C ASN A 650 -39.09 6.86 -7.68
N SER A 651 -40.10 6.03 -7.42
CA SER A 651 -41.31 6.47 -6.71
C SER A 651 -41.03 7.08 -5.34
N ALA A 652 -40.10 6.52 -4.57
CA ALA A 652 -39.68 7.05 -3.27
C ALA A 652 -38.96 8.40 -3.43
N GLY A 653 -38.06 8.52 -4.40
CA GLY A 653 -37.35 9.76 -4.70
C GLY A 653 -38.28 10.89 -5.14
N ARG A 654 -39.29 10.58 -5.96
CA ARG A 654 -40.31 11.57 -6.36
C ARG A 654 -41.10 12.08 -5.17
N ALA A 655 -41.51 11.19 -4.26
CA ALA A 655 -42.18 11.58 -3.02
C ALA A 655 -41.27 12.47 -2.15
N ALA A 656 -39.99 12.11 -2.00
CA ALA A 656 -39.01 12.88 -1.25
C ALA A 656 -38.79 14.29 -1.84
N LEU A 657 -38.77 14.42 -3.18
CA LEU A 657 -38.70 15.72 -3.84
C LEU A 657 -39.95 16.57 -3.55
N MET A 658 -41.15 15.99 -3.70
CA MET A 658 -42.42 16.71 -3.50
C MET A 658 -42.64 17.10 -2.03
N ASN A 659 -42.17 16.30 -1.09
CA ASN A 659 -42.22 16.61 0.35
C ASN A 659 -41.13 17.61 0.79
N GLY A 660 -40.21 17.99 -0.11
CA GLY A 660 -39.09 18.88 0.18
C GLY A 660 -37.96 18.23 0.99
N ASP A 661 -37.95 16.90 1.13
CA ASP A 661 -36.95 16.18 1.93
C ASP A 661 -35.55 16.28 1.33
N ILE A 662 -35.44 16.28 0.00
CA ILE A 662 -34.16 16.47 -0.71
C ILE A 662 -33.58 17.86 -0.40
N ALA A 663 -34.41 18.91 -0.35
CA ALA A 663 -33.95 20.26 -0.06
C ALA A 663 -33.45 20.43 1.39
N LYS A 664 -33.93 19.60 2.33
CA LYS A 664 -33.50 19.61 3.74
C LYS A 664 -32.05 19.15 3.91
N PHE A 665 -31.51 18.35 2.98
CA PHE A 665 -30.11 17.92 3.03
C PHE A 665 -29.12 19.09 3.04
N ILE A 666 -29.52 20.19 2.39
CA ILE A 666 -28.73 21.41 2.20
C ILE A 666 -29.44 22.63 2.81
N GLU A 667 -30.22 22.43 3.88
CA GLU A 667 -30.91 23.51 4.58
C GLU A 667 -29.95 24.52 5.22
N GLN A 668 -30.44 25.72 5.54
CA GLN A 668 -29.63 26.81 6.08
C GLN A 668 -28.87 26.39 7.34
N SER A 669 -29.51 25.60 8.22
CA SER A 669 -28.91 25.15 9.48
C SER A 669 -27.68 24.26 9.22
N ALA A 670 -27.76 23.34 8.24
CA ALA A 670 -26.66 22.45 7.87
C ALA A 670 -25.54 23.23 7.18
N VAL A 671 -25.89 24.17 6.29
CA VAL A 671 -24.93 25.04 5.60
C VAL A 671 -24.18 25.93 6.61
N GLU A 672 -24.89 26.55 7.55
CA GLU A 672 -24.30 27.40 8.60
C GLU A 672 -23.44 26.63 9.61
N LYS A 673 -23.69 25.34 9.76
CA LYS A 673 -22.96 24.48 10.70
C LYS A 673 -21.73 23.82 10.10
N PHE A 674 -21.81 23.42 8.83
CA PHE A 674 -20.79 22.56 8.19
C PHE A 674 -20.01 23.25 7.06
N ARG A 675 -20.62 24.20 6.33
CA ARG A 675 -20.01 24.86 5.15
C ARG A 675 -19.52 26.28 5.43
N ASN A 676 -20.36 27.11 6.06
CA ASN A 676 -20.05 28.53 6.28
C ASN A 676 -18.96 28.79 7.33
N PRO A 677 -18.84 28.02 8.44
CA PRO A 677 -17.77 28.25 9.39
C PRO A 677 -16.38 28.14 8.75
N PRO A 678 -16.04 27.10 7.96
CA PRO A 678 -14.77 27.05 7.23
C PRO A 678 -14.62 28.16 6.19
N ALA A 679 -15.69 28.47 5.44
CA ALA A 679 -15.67 29.52 4.41
C ALA A 679 -15.52 30.95 4.97
N HIS A 680 -15.72 31.15 6.27
CA HIS A 680 -15.60 32.44 6.96
C HIS A 680 -14.52 32.42 8.06
N SER A 681 -13.54 31.52 7.96
CA SER A 681 -12.39 31.42 8.88
C SER A 681 -12.78 31.24 10.35
N ARG A 682 -13.92 30.60 10.62
CA ARG A 682 -14.35 30.23 11.98
C ARG A 682 -13.82 28.84 12.32
N PHE A 683 -13.31 28.69 13.54
CA PHE A 683 -12.77 27.41 14.01
C PHE A 683 -13.85 26.31 14.00
N VAL A 684 -13.49 25.15 13.45
CA VAL A 684 -14.31 23.94 13.42
C VAL A 684 -13.57 22.84 14.16
N SER A 685 -14.26 22.13 15.05
CA SER A 685 -13.67 20.99 15.78
C SER A 685 -13.75 19.70 14.96
N LEU A 686 -12.87 18.73 15.22
CA LEU A 686 -12.98 17.37 14.66
C LEU A 686 -14.31 16.69 15.01
N ALA A 687 -14.90 16.99 16.16
CA ALA A 687 -16.23 16.50 16.51
C ALA A 687 -17.32 17.06 15.57
N THR A 688 -17.15 18.28 15.06
CA THR A 688 -18.04 18.86 14.05
C THR A 688 -17.82 18.22 12.69
N ALA A 689 -16.57 17.93 12.30
CA ALA A 689 -16.26 17.20 11.06
C ALA A 689 -16.89 15.79 11.06
N ARG A 690 -16.81 15.05 12.18
CA ARG A 690 -17.52 13.77 12.36
C ARG A 690 -19.03 13.89 12.20
N LYS A 691 -19.64 14.89 12.84
CA LYS A 691 -21.08 15.19 12.67
C LYS A 691 -21.44 15.56 11.23
N CYS A 692 -20.53 16.18 10.49
CA CYS A 692 -20.72 16.45 9.07
C CYS A 692 -20.73 15.15 8.26
N LYS A 693 -19.75 14.26 8.49
CA LYS A 693 -19.72 12.91 7.89
C LYS A 693 -21.02 12.16 8.16
N ASP A 694 -21.46 12.07 9.41
CA ASP A 694 -22.71 11.38 9.77
C ASP A 694 -23.96 12.00 9.12
N HIS A 695 -23.96 13.32 8.90
CA HIS A 695 -25.03 14.00 8.16
C HIS A 695 -24.98 13.63 6.67
N VAL A 696 -23.80 13.70 6.06
CA VAL A 696 -23.60 13.38 4.65
C VAL A 696 -23.92 11.92 4.38
N ASP A 697 -23.45 10.96 5.19
CA ASP A 697 -23.73 9.53 5.05
C ASP A 697 -25.23 9.25 5.06
N ARG A 698 -25.99 9.90 5.95
CA ARG A 698 -27.45 9.76 5.99
C ARG A 698 -28.11 10.32 4.73
N CYS A 699 -27.65 11.46 4.23
CA CYS A 699 -28.14 12.06 2.99
C CYS A 699 -27.84 11.17 1.78
N LEU A 700 -26.60 10.66 1.67
CA LEU A 700 -26.16 9.77 0.59
C LEU A 700 -26.91 8.44 0.60
N ALA A 701 -27.18 7.86 1.77
CA ALA A 701 -28.03 6.67 1.89
C ALA A 701 -29.45 6.93 1.35
N GLY A 702 -30.02 8.11 1.60
CA GLY A 702 -31.28 8.54 1.01
C GLY A 702 -31.21 8.66 -0.51
N LEU A 703 -30.22 9.38 -1.03
CA LEU A 703 -30.01 9.55 -2.48
C LEU A 703 -29.82 8.21 -3.22
N ALA A 704 -29.04 7.31 -2.63
CA ALA A 704 -28.81 5.96 -3.14
C ALA A 704 -30.12 5.16 -3.29
N GLN A 705 -31.04 5.31 -2.33
CA GLN A 705 -32.36 4.66 -2.36
C GLN A 705 -33.33 5.30 -3.35
N TRP A 706 -33.13 6.56 -3.72
CA TRP A 706 -34.06 7.36 -4.53
C TRP A 706 -33.72 7.39 -6.03
N ARG A 707 -32.50 7.01 -6.39
CA ARG A 707 -32.05 6.91 -7.78
C ARG A 707 -32.74 5.74 -8.48
N ILE A 708 -33.11 5.92 -9.74
CA ILE A 708 -33.48 4.80 -10.61
C ILE A 708 -32.20 4.00 -10.84
N SER A 709 -32.16 2.73 -10.42
CA SER A 709 -31.02 1.86 -10.74
C SER A 709 -30.88 1.80 -12.27
N PRO A 710 -29.69 2.01 -12.84
CA PRO A 710 -29.47 1.72 -14.25
C PRO A 710 -29.73 0.22 -14.43
N GLN A 711 -30.93 -0.12 -14.88
CA GLN A 711 -31.21 -1.48 -15.29
C GLN A 711 -30.28 -1.77 -16.46
N SER A 712 -29.57 -2.89 -16.33
CA SER A 712 -28.80 -3.56 -17.36
C SER A 712 -29.38 -3.31 -18.76
N HIS A 713 -28.74 -2.43 -19.52
CA HIS A 713 -28.72 -2.50 -20.97
C HIS A 713 -27.47 -3.25 -21.41
#